data_AF-A0A924YUF8-F1
#
_entry.id   AF-A0A924YUF8-F1
#
_cell.length_a   1.000
_cell.length_b   1.000
_cell.length_c   1.000
_cell.angle_alpha   90.00
_cell.angle_beta   90.00
_cell.angle_gamma   90.00
#
_symmetry.space_group_name_H-M   'P 1'
#
loop_
_entity.id
_entity.type
_entity.pdbx_description
1 polymer ?
#
loop_
_entity_poly.entity_id
_entity_poly.type
_entity_poly.pdbx_seq_one_letter_code
_entity_poly.pdbx_strand_id
1 'polypeptide(L)'
;MMMTNPKSLVLFLMASLTWHPVCGAEDAPKPHECRFTDMPITIDGKADDKAWESAEIIDKFSLPWLGKDARPSKTATKARLLWDLDNLYFFGEMTDSDLYADVTEHDGDTWNNDVFELFFKPADNKPGYYEFQVNAKNTVFDMFLPRRGHVARFRRAQEFHLESKVVLDGTLNNWTDRDKGWSVEGKIPWRDFIKTGGRPAIDEVWKFVLCRYDYCIDFETPDLSWCSPKSSKPGADFHRWEDYADLKFIGPEKSQARRPFGIDKLEPLTTSKVIGSPEPPAPFRTRVAFPKLKLNQPVFGSHVPGSDWLLAGQQSKATLIRFKDNPDVESFDTLLELSDTIIYNATFHPKFAENGFLYIGSTGLATPGFVPESAERFKEFKEKSVRITRYRMDPKTFEFDPKSATIILEWESNGHSGADCVFGNDGMLYVTTGDGTSDSDLIETGQGMDHLLSKLLRIDVDHPDPGKTYSVPKDNPFVGMKGARPETWAYGFRNPWRVTCDRKTGDIWVGNNGQDLWEQTYRVERGANYGWSVMEGSHVFYADRKHGPTPFVKPTTEHSHSEARSLTGGVVYHGEKLPELRGAYIYGDHSTGKIWGVKHDGKKVTYHRELVDTMFHITHFCLDSHGELLVVDHQGGDKGNMYYLEPTPESEIANFKTQMAFPQKLSESGLFASVKGHTMQPGVIPYSVNAPLWSDGAHKARWMAIPHDPDRKDPPIDITVNRGWNVPDNTVLVKSFALDSEAGKADTRRWIETRFLVKQQGEWVGYSYEW
;
A
#
# COMPACT_ATOMS: atom_id res chain seq x y z
N MET A 1 -49.01 49.60 -9.61
CA MET A 1 -50.24 50.05 -8.91
C MET A 1 -51.12 48.82 -8.71
N MET A 2 -51.39 48.45 -7.45
CA MET A 2 -52.36 47.45 -6.92
C MET A 2 -52.26 45.99 -7.41
N MET A 3 -51.73 45.02 -6.64
CA MET A 3 -52.33 44.26 -5.52
C MET A 3 -53.76 43.74 -5.77
N THR A 4 -53.94 42.41 -5.80
CA THR A 4 -54.81 41.63 -4.87
C THR A 4 -54.64 40.11 -5.05
N ASN A 5 -54.42 39.41 -3.92
CA ASN A 5 -54.54 37.95 -3.67
C ASN A 5 -56.06 37.61 -3.45
N PRO A 6 -56.61 36.36 -3.50
CA PRO A 6 -56.16 35.20 -2.70
C PRO A 6 -56.31 33.76 -3.31
N LYS A 7 -55.52 32.83 -2.76
CA LYS A 7 -55.65 31.35 -2.62
C LYS A 7 -56.75 30.59 -3.39
N SER A 8 -56.35 29.53 -4.12
CA SER A 8 -57.06 28.23 -4.17
C SER A 8 -56.15 27.10 -4.67
N LEU A 9 -56.23 25.98 -3.95
CA LEU A 9 -55.64 24.64 -4.17
C LEU A 9 -56.59 23.82 -5.09
N VAL A 10 -56.15 22.64 -5.55
CA VAL A 10 -56.86 21.48 -6.19
C VAL A 10 -56.39 21.25 -7.65
N LEU A 11 -55.49 20.28 -7.92
CA LEU A 11 -55.63 18.81 -8.06
C LEU A 11 -56.19 18.38 -9.44
N PHE A 12 -55.39 17.75 -10.30
CA PHE A 12 -55.75 16.84 -11.42
C PHE A 12 -54.40 16.33 -12.00
N LEU A 13 -54.11 15.08 -12.37
CA LEU A 13 -54.79 13.79 -12.36
C LEU A 13 -53.75 12.73 -12.82
N MET A 14 -53.53 11.64 -12.08
CA MET A 14 -52.81 10.46 -12.60
C MET A 14 -53.78 9.29 -12.66
N ALA A 15 -53.97 8.78 -13.88
CA ALA A 15 -54.85 7.67 -14.18
C ALA A 15 -54.22 6.34 -13.74
N SER A 16 -55.00 5.60 -12.96
CA SER A 16 -54.74 4.22 -12.55
C SER A 16 -55.00 3.25 -13.71
N LEU A 17 -53.98 2.49 -14.13
CA LEU A 17 -54.17 1.19 -14.75
C LEU A 17 -53.89 0.12 -13.70
N THR A 18 -54.95 -0.59 -13.33
CA THR A 18 -54.94 -1.77 -12.47
C THR A 18 -54.23 -2.93 -13.17
N TRP A 19 -53.07 -3.32 -12.64
CA TRP A 19 -52.43 -4.58 -13.02
C TRP A 19 -52.99 -5.70 -12.15
N HIS A 20 -53.53 -6.73 -12.79
CA HIS A 20 -53.86 -7.98 -12.13
C HIS A 20 -52.55 -8.67 -11.70
N PRO A 21 -52.45 -9.24 -10.50
CA PRO A 21 -51.28 -10.02 -10.13
C PRO A 21 -51.23 -11.26 -11.02
N VAL A 22 -50.18 -11.34 -11.84
CA VAL A 22 -49.78 -12.58 -12.49
C VAL A 22 -49.31 -13.53 -11.38
N CYS A 23 -49.88 -14.72 -11.39
CA CYS A 23 -49.57 -15.81 -10.47
C CYS A 23 -48.08 -16.20 -10.54
N GLY A 24 -47.43 -16.30 -9.37
CA GLY A 24 -46.28 -17.18 -9.11
C GLY A 24 -44.89 -16.69 -9.54
N ALA A 25 -44.29 -15.76 -8.80
CA ALA A 25 -42.84 -15.82 -8.59
C ALA A 25 -42.61 -16.73 -7.37
N GLU A 26 -42.04 -17.91 -7.57
CA GLU A 26 -41.52 -18.69 -6.43
C GLU A 26 -40.44 -17.85 -5.75
N ASP A 27 -40.60 -17.59 -4.45
CA ASP A 27 -39.56 -16.99 -3.63
C ASP A 27 -38.27 -17.80 -3.80
N ALA A 28 -37.16 -17.12 -4.09
CA ALA A 28 -35.86 -17.78 -4.16
C ALA A 28 -35.63 -18.58 -2.86
N PRO A 29 -35.17 -19.85 -2.94
CA PRO A 29 -35.04 -20.69 -1.77
C PRO A 29 -34.13 -20.02 -0.74
N LYS A 30 -34.56 -20.00 0.52
CA LYS A 30 -33.79 -19.44 1.64
C LYS A 30 -32.40 -20.09 1.67
N PRO A 31 -31.30 -19.33 1.82
CA PRO A 31 -29.97 -19.90 2.01
C PRO A 31 -29.91 -20.82 3.23
N HIS A 32 -29.13 -21.90 3.13
CA HIS A 32 -28.75 -22.69 4.29
C HIS A 32 -27.79 -21.89 5.18
N GLU A 33 -27.79 -22.14 6.47
CA GLU A 33 -27.00 -21.44 7.48
C GLU A 33 -25.83 -22.30 7.96
N CYS A 34 -24.60 -21.80 7.80
CA CYS A 34 -23.43 -22.30 8.51
C CYS A 34 -23.20 -21.39 9.71
N ARG A 35 -23.49 -21.89 10.92
CA ARG A 35 -23.51 -21.06 12.13
C ARG A 35 -22.17 -21.10 12.87
N PHE A 36 -21.80 -19.96 13.42
CA PHE A 36 -20.60 -19.83 14.24
C PHE A 36 -20.76 -20.61 15.55
N THR A 37 -19.73 -21.32 15.97
CA THR A 37 -19.64 -21.98 17.28
C THR A 37 -18.35 -21.58 18.00
N ASP A 38 -18.44 -21.34 19.30
CA ASP A 38 -17.30 -21.22 20.23
C ASP A 38 -17.17 -22.46 21.14
N MET A 39 -18.08 -23.42 21.01
CA MET A 39 -18.02 -24.70 21.70
C MET A 39 -17.02 -25.62 20.99
N PRO A 40 -16.16 -26.33 21.74
CA PRO A 40 -15.24 -27.29 21.16
C PRO A 40 -16.00 -28.42 20.46
N ILE A 41 -15.44 -28.90 19.35
CA ILE A 41 -15.90 -30.08 18.62
C ILE A 41 -14.74 -31.09 18.61
N THR A 42 -15.02 -32.31 19.04
CA THR A 42 -14.06 -33.42 19.02
C THR A 42 -14.33 -34.27 17.81
N ILE A 43 -13.41 -34.28 16.83
CA ILE A 43 -13.57 -35.09 15.61
C ILE A 43 -13.46 -36.57 15.96
N ASP A 44 -14.59 -37.20 16.25
CA ASP A 44 -14.70 -38.61 16.63
C ASP A 44 -15.76 -39.38 15.82
N GLY A 45 -16.49 -38.67 14.95
CA GLY A 45 -17.48 -39.24 14.04
C GLY A 45 -18.88 -39.29 14.62
N LYS A 46 -19.15 -38.61 15.75
CA LYS A 46 -20.47 -38.59 16.39
C LYS A 46 -21.01 -37.16 16.50
N ALA A 47 -22.34 -37.02 16.55
CA ALA A 47 -23.00 -35.73 16.76
C ALA A 47 -23.37 -35.46 18.22
N ASP A 48 -22.61 -35.99 19.19
CA ASP A 48 -22.89 -35.84 20.62
C ASP A 48 -22.25 -34.59 21.25
N ASP A 49 -21.39 -33.88 20.51
CA ASP A 49 -20.93 -32.55 20.88
C ASP A 49 -22.07 -31.53 20.88
N LYS A 50 -22.15 -30.74 21.97
CA LYS A 50 -23.19 -29.70 22.14
C LYS A 50 -23.20 -28.65 21.02
N ALA A 51 -22.07 -28.44 20.34
CA ALA A 51 -21.99 -27.51 19.22
C ALA A 51 -23.03 -27.83 18.13
N TRP A 52 -23.24 -29.12 17.84
CA TRP A 52 -24.13 -29.59 16.78
C TRP A 52 -25.62 -29.31 17.02
N GLU A 53 -26.03 -29.08 18.28
CA GLU A 53 -27.41 -28.70 18.61
C GLU A 53 -27.81 -27.36 17.97
N SER A 54 -26.84 -26.48 17.72
CA SER A 54 -27.07 -25.16 17.12
C SER A 54 -27.11 -25.18 15.59
N ALA A 55 -26.61 -26.24 14.94
CA ALA A 55 -26.46 -26.32 13.50
C ALA A 55 -27.81 -26.48 12.79
N GLU A 56 -27.94 -25.93 11.59
CA GLU A 56 -29.04 -26.27 10.71
C GLU A 56 -28.93 -27.75 10.28
N ILE A 57 -30.06 -28.46 10.31
CA ILE A 57 -30.15 -29.82 9.77
C ILE A 57 -30.52 -29.72 8.28
N ILE A 58 -29.63 -30.23 7.43
CA ILE A 58 -29.81 -30.33 5.98
C ILE A 58 -30.19 -31.78 5.66
N ASP A 59 -31.46 -32.05 5.37
CA ASP A 59 -31.99 -33.42 5.23
C ASP A 59 -32.72 -33.70 3.89
N LYS A 60 -32.77 -32.72 2.99
CA LYS A 60 -33.46 -32.83 1.69
C LYS A 60 -32.51 -33.23 0.58
N PHE A 61 -32.08 -34.50 0.60
CA PHE A 61 -31.28 -35.07 -0.48
C PHE A 61 -32.17 -35.62 -1.61
N SER A 62 -31.86 -35.26 -2.85
CA SER A 62 -32.69 -35.59 -4.02
C SER A 62 -31.89 -35.69 -5.32
N LEU A 63 -32.57 -36.15 -6.38
CA LEU A 63 -32.05 -36.30 -7.74
C LEU A 63 -32.75 -35.33 -8.72
N PRO A 64 -32.53 -34.00 -8.63
CA PRO A 64 -33.29 -33.05 -9.42
C PRO A 64 -32.96 -33.07 -10.91
N TRP A 65 -31.82 -33.63 -11.31
CA TRP A 65 -31.42 -33.77 -12.73
C TRP A 65 -32.26 -34.81 -13.51
N LEU A 66 -33.14 -35.56 -12.83
CA LEU A 66 -34.13 -36.44 -13.47
C LEU A 66 -35.34 -35.65 -14.04
N GLY A 67 -35.39 -34.33 -13.83
CA GLY A 67 -36.44 -33.47 -14.40
C GLY A 67 -37.83 -33.83 -13.86
N LYS A 68 -38.74 -34.23 -14.74
CA LYS A 68 -40.11 -34.64 -14.35
C LYS A 68 -40.15 -35.84 -13.41
N ASP A 69 -39.09 -36.66 -13.42
CA ASP A 69 -38.95 -37.87 -12.61
C ASP A 69 -38.06 -37.61 -11.38
N ALA A 70 -37.83 -36.33 -11.04
CA ALA A 70 -37.11 -35.93 -9.84
C ALA A 70 -37.76 -36.56 -8.60
N ARG A 71 -36.91 -37.16 -7.76
CA ARG A 71 -37.32 -37.87 -6.55
C ARG A 71 -36.34 -37.63 -5.41
N PRO A 72 -36.77 -37.81 -4.16
CA PRO A 72 -35.86 -37.93 -3.02
C PRO A 72 -34.87 -39.09 -3.19
N SER A 73 -33.78 -39.04 -2.42
CA SER A 73 -32.89 -40.19 -2.23
C SER A 73 -33.67 -41.38 -1.68
N LYS A 74 -33.24 -42.59 -2.02
CA LYS A 74 -33.87 -43.84 -1.55
C LYS A 74 -33.66 -44.06 -0.06
N THR A 75 -32.55 -43.55 0.48
CA THR A 75 -32.17 -43.64 1.88
C THR A 75 -31.97 -42.24 2.47
N ALA A 76 -32.08 -42.12 3.78
CA ALA A 76 -32.02 -40.84 4.47
C ALA A 76 -30.58 -40.35 4.66
N THR A 77 -30.38 -39.03 4.54
CA THR A 77 -29.12 -38.36 4.85
C THR A 77 -29.42 -37.07 5.60
N LYS A 78 -28.70 -36.84 6.70
CA LYS A 78 -28.74 -35.58 7.45
C LYS A 78 -27.33 -35.02 7.52
N ALA A 79 -27.18 -33.76 7.18
CA ALA A 79 -25.91 -33.07 7.29
C ALA A 79 -26.03 -31.80 8.16
N ARG A 80 -24.92 -31.41 8.77
CA ARG A 80 -24.77 -30.19 9.57
C ARG A 80 -23.46 -29.50 9.21
N LEU A 81 -23.47 -28.17 9.19
CA LEU A 81 -22.28 -27.35 8.96
C LEU A 81 -22.17 -26.31 10.08
N LEU A 82 -20.98 -26.18 10.64
CA LEU A 82 -20.62 -25.16 11.63
C LEU A 82 -19.27 -24.53 11.26
N TRP A 83 -18.96 -23.39 11.84
CA TRP A 83 -17.63 -22.80 11.69
C TRP A 83 -17.14 -22.09 12.94
N ASP A 84 -15.82 -21.96 13.08
CA ASP A 84 -15.18 -21.13 14.09
C ASP A 84 -14.10 -20.23 13.46
N LEU A 85 -13.21 -19.67 14.28
CA LEU A 85 -12.12 -18.80 13.81
C LEU A 85 -11.06 -19.52 12.98
N ASP A 86 -10.92 -20.83 13.14
CA ASP A 86 -9.83 -21.64 12.62
C ASP A 86 -10.30 -22.65 11.54
N ASN A 87 -11.54 -23.13 11.61
CA ASN A 87 -12.05 -24.24 10.80
C ASN A 87 -13.50 -24.07 10.32
N LEU A 88 -13.80 -24.73 9.20
CA LEU A 88 -15.12 -25.17 8.80
C LEU A 88 -15.35 -26.60 9.30
N TYR A 89 -16.48 -26.88 9.95
CA TYR A 89 -16.86 -28.22 10.43
C TYR A 89 -18.02 -28.78 9.63
N PHE A 90 -18.01 -30.09 9.43
CA PHE A 90 -19.13 -30.82 8.83
C PHE A 90 -19.42 -32.12 9.59
N PHE A 91 -20.70 -32.48 9.61
CA PHE A 91 -21.16 -33.77 10.09
C PHE A 91 -22.20 -34.33 9.11
N GLY A 92 -22.10 -35.59 8.75
CA GLY A 92 -23.03 -36.33 7.91
C GLY A 92 -23.48 -37.62 8.60
N GLU A 93 -24.77 -37.90 8.60
CA GLU A 93 -25.38 -39.15 9.07
C GLU A 93 -26.20 -39.74 7.93
N MET A 94 -25.85 -40.95 7.50
CA MET A 94 -26.44 -41.63 6.36
C MET A 94 -27.01 -42.97 6.80
N THR A 95 -28.28 -43.25 6.50
CA THR A 95 -28.83 -44.60 6.63
C THR A 95 -28.41 -45.40 5.40
N ASP A 96 -27.84 -46.58 5.59
CA ASP A 96 -27.31 -47.39 4.51
C ASP A 96 -27.50 -48.88 4.83
N SER A 97 -27.96 -49.66 3.84
CA SER A 97 -28.26 -51.08 4.04
C SER A 97 -27.09 -52.00 3.69
N ASP A 98 -26.10 -51.49 2.94
CA ASP A 98 -24.93 -52.27 2.51
C ASP A 98 -23.69 -51.34 2.46
N LEU A 99 -22.86 -51.35 3.49
CA LEU A 99 -21.71 -50.44 3.56
C LEU A 99 -20.57 -50.91 2.64
N TYR A 100 -20.22 -50.10 1.65
CA TYR A 100 -19.19 -50.38 0.67
C TYR A 100 -18.12 -49.30 0.60
N ALA A 101 -16.90 -49.65 0.99
CA ALA A 101 -15.71 -48.83 0.71
C ALA A 101 -14.42 -49.67 0.62
N ASP A 102 -13.89 -49.82 -0.59
CA ASP A 102 -12.63 -50.51 -0.87
C ASP A 102 -11.48 -49.57 -1.26
N VAL A 103 -11.77 -48.32 -1.64
CA VAL A 103 -10.78 -47.28 -1.91
C VAL A 103 -10.13 -46.83 -0.60
N THR A 104 -8.80 -46.93 -0.55
CA THR A 104 -7.97 -46.64 0.63
C THR A 104 -6.88 -45.61 0.37
N GLU A 105 -6.62 -45.29 -0.89
CA GLU A 105 -5.60 -44.30 -1.27
C GLU A 105 -6.16 -42.89 -1.05
N HIS A 106 -5.38 -42.02 -0.39
CA HIS A 106 -5.68 -40.59 -0.34
C HIS A 106 -5.76 -40.02 -1.76
N ASP A 107 -6.80 -39.23 -2.03
CA ASP A 107 -7.16 -38.76 -3.38
C ASP A 107 -7.38 -39.88 -4.41
N GLY A 108 -7.78 -41.06 -3.95
CA GLY A 108 -8.32 -42.12 -4.79
C GLY A 108 -9.70 -41.77 -5.36
N ASP A 109 -10.24 -42.63 -6.23
CA ASP A 109 -11.57 -42.44 -6.81
C ASP A 109 -12.67 -42.84 -5.81
N THR A 110 -12.80 -42.08 -4.72
CA THR A 110 -13.68 -42.38 -3.58
C THR A 110 -15.17 -42.43 -3.94
N TRP A 111 -15.58 -41.80 -5.04
CA TRP A 111 -16.94 -41.90 -5.61
C TRP A 111 -17.32 -43.29 -6.14
N ASN A 112 -16.37 -44.22 -6.24
CA ASN A 112 -16.66 -45.63 -6.54
C ASN A 112 -17.11 -46.42 -5.29
N ASN A 113 -17.34 -45.74 -4.16
CA ASN A 113 -17.74 -46.29 -2.86
C ASN A 113 -18.91 -45.48 -2.29
N ASP A 114 -19.43 -45.90 -1.13
CA ASP A 114 -20.21 -45.02 -0.28
C ASP A 114 -19.37 -43.84 0.16
N VAL A 115 -19.77 -42.66 -0.28
CA VAL A 115 -19.01 -41.43 -0.08
C VAL A 115 -19.93 -40.25 0.24
N PHE A 116 -19.45 -39.39 1.13
CA PHE A 116 -20.04 -38.09 1.41
C PHE A 116 -19.11 -37.01 0.85
N GLU A 117 -19.65 -36.18 -0.04
CA GLU A 117 -18.89 -35.16 -0.77
C GLU A 117 -19.36 -33.75 -0.43
N LEU A 118 -18.42 -32.81 -0.34
CA LEU A 118 -18.66 -31.41 -0.05
C LEU A 118 -18.00 -30.55 -1.13
N PHE A 119 -18.79 -29.72 -1.78
CA PHE A 119 -18.31 -28.76 -2.77
C PHE A 119 -18.57 -27.33 -2.29
N PHE A 120 -17.55 -26.46 -2.40
CA PHE A 120 -17.64 -25.06 -1.97
C PHE A 120 -17.10 -24.08 -3.02
N LYS A 121 -17.89 -23.06 -3.34
CA LYS A 121 -17.55 -21.89 -4.18
C LYS A 121 -17.62 -20.60 -3.33
N PRO A 122 -16.48 -20.11 -2.81
CA PRO A 122 -16.44 -19.05 -1.79
C PRO A 122 -16.93 -17.62 -2.13
N ALA A 123 -17.28 -17.32 -3.39
CA ALA A 123 -18.06 -16.15 -3.86
C ALA A 123 -18.00 -16.13 -5.39
N ASP A 124 -18.96 -15.51 -6.07
CA ASP A 124 -18.99 -15.48 -7.55
C ASP A 124 -17.72 -14.87 -8.16
N ASN A 125 -17.16 -13.82 -7.54
CA ASN A 125 -15.97 -13.10 -8.00
C ASN A 125 -14.62 -13.75 -7.61
N LYS A 126 -14.61 -14.82 -6.80
CA LYS A 126 -13.39 -15.52 -6.37
C LYS A 126 -13.05 -16.65 -7.36
N PRO A 127 -11.78 -16.87 -7.72
CA PRO A 127 -11.40 -17.88 -8.71
C PRO A 127 -11.56 -19.30 -8.15
N GLY A 128 -12.14 -20.22 -8.95
CA GLY A 128 -12.18 -21.65 -8.61
C GLY A 128 -13.18 -22.07 -7.53
N TYR A 129 -13.13 -23.34 -7.15
CA TYR A 129 -13.95 -24.00 -6.13
C TYR A 129 -13.22 -25.23 -5.56
N TYR A 130 -13.73 -25.76 -4.46
CA TYR A 130 -13.15 -26.86 -3.71
C TYR A 130 -14.07 -28.07 -3.71
N GLU A 131 -13.46 -29.24 -3.62
CA GLU A 131 -14.09 -30.54 -3.47
C GLU A 131 -13.38 -31.29 -2.35
N PHE A 132 -14.18 -31.81 -1.42
CA PHE A 132 -13.73 -32.65 -0.31
C PHE A 132 -14.62 -33.88 -0.28
N GLN A 133 -14.06 -35.07 -0.09
CA GLN A 133 -14.83 -36.30 0.03
C GLN A 133 -14.29 -37.16 1.18
N VAL A 134 -15.19 -37.88 1.84
CA VAL A 134 -14.84 -38.90 2.82
C VAL A 134 -15.70 -40.13 2.57
N ASN A 135 -15.09 -41.29 2.33
CA ASN A 135 -15.82 -42.55 2.17
C ASN A 135 -16.06 -43.26 3.51
N ALA A 136 -16.88 -44.32 3.52
CA ALA A 136 -17.20 -45.09 4.73
C ALA A 136 -15.96 -45.74 5.41
N LYS A 137 -14.80 -45.79 4.74
CA LYS A 137 -13.54 -46.26 5.33
C LYS A 137 -12.69 -45.14 5.94
N ASN A 138 -13.20 -43.90 5.95
CA ASN A 138 -12.48 -42.69 6.33
C ASN A 138 -11.31 -42.34 5.39
N THR A 139 -11.38 -42.78 4.13
CA THR A 139 -10.45 -42.35 3.07
C THR A 139 -10.87 -40.97 2.58
N VAL A 140 -9.90 -40.06 2.46
CA VAL A 140 -10.11 -38.66 2.09
C VAL A 140 -9.71 -38.41 0.63
N PHE A 141 -10.50 -37.56 -0.03
CA PHE A 141 -10.15 -36.89 -1.27
C PHE A 141 -10.30 -35.38 -1.06
N ASP A 142 -9.30 -34.60 -1.45
CA ASP A 142 -9.38 -33.14 -1.38
C ASP A 142 -8.72 -32.45 -2.58
N MET A 143 -9.37 -31.41 -3.08
CA MET A 143 -8.92 -30.74 -4.29
C MET A 143 -9.41 -29.31 -4.40
N PHE A 144 -8.55 -28.46 -4.98
CA PHE A 144 -8.91 -27.14 -5.48
C PHE A 144 -8.91 -27.12 -7.01
N LEU A 145 -10.02 -26.66 -7.60
CA LEU A 145 -10.18 -26.50 -9.04
C LEU A 145 -10.26 -25.02 -9.42
N PRO A 146 -9.26 -24.46 -10.13
CA PRO A 146 -9.31 -23.05 -10.54
C PRO A 146 -10.37 -22.75 -11.60
N ARG A 147 -10.84 -23.77 -12.34
CA ARG A 147 -11.93 -23.69 -13.33
C ARG A 147 -12.56 -25.08 -13.58
N ARG A 148 -13.78 -25.13 -14.12
CA ARG A 148 -14.51 -26.38 -14.44
C ARG A 148 -13.75 -27.27 -15.44
N GLY A 149 -13.79 -28.59 -15.25
CA GLY A 149 -13.41 -29.59 -16.26
C GLY A 149 -11.96 -30.10 -16.28
N HIS A 150 -11.15 -29.87 -15.23
CA HIS A 150 -9.73 -30.26 -15.21
C HIS A 150 -9.31 -31.14 -14.01
N VAL A 151 -10.19 -32.04 -13.55
CA VAL A 151 -9.98 -32.86 -12.33
C VAL A 151 -8.63 -33.59 -12.33
N ALA A 152 -8.31 -34.34 -13.39
CA ALA A 152 -7.06 -35.11 -13.46
C ALA A 152 -5.77 -34.26 -13.38
N ARG A 153 -5.82 -32.98 -13.75
CA ARG A 153 -4.65 -32.08 -13.70
C ARG A 153 -4.40 -31.52 -12.31
N PHE A 154 -5.46 -31.31 -11.53
CA PHE A 154 -5.39 -30.63 -10.24
C PHE A 154 -5.48 -31.57 -9.04
N ARG A 155 -5.77 -32.85 -9.27
CA ARG A 155 -5.59 -33.91 -8.29
C ARG A 155 -4.17 -33.87 -7.73
N ARG A 156 -4.03 -33.87 -6.39
CA ARG A 156 -2.74 -33.80 -5.66
C ARG A 156 -1.88 -32.57 -5.95
N ALA A 157 -2.44 -31.50 -6.51
CA ALA A 157 -1.69 -30.29 -6.82
C ALA A 157 -1.37 -29.41 -5.59
N GLN A 158 -1.95 -29.74 -4.43
CA GLN A 158 -1.78 -29.04 -3.18
C GLN A 158 -2.01 -30.03 -2.03
N GLU A 159 -1.30 -29.81 -0.92
CA GLU A 159 -1.58 -30.47 0.35
C GLU A 159 -2.72 -29.74 1.10
N PHE A 160 -3.70 -30.50 1.56
CA PHE A 160 -4.78 -30.06 2.42
C PHE A 160 -4.64 -30.68 3.81
N HIS A 161 -5.38 -30.14 4.76
CA HIS A 161 -5.29 -30.49 6.17
C HIS A 161 -6.67 -30.83 6.75
N LEU A 162 -7.55 -31.39 5.91
CA LEU A 162 -8.82 -31.95 6.31
C LEU A 162 -8.57 -33.09 7.32
N GLU A 163 -9.19 -32.99 8.49
CA GLU A 163 -9.24 -34.07 9.48
C GLU A 163 -10.66 -34.63 9.54
N SER A 164 -10.80 -35.96 9.51
CA SER A 164 -12.10 -36.64 9.56
C SER A 164 -12.09 -37.93 10.38
N LYS A 165 -13.27 -38.29 10.90
CA LYS A 165 -13.57 -39.58 11.51
C LYS A 165 -14.91 -40.13 11.04
N VAL A 166 -14.97 -41.45 10.91
CA VAL A 166 -16.16 -42.21 10.51
C VAL A 166 -16.54 -43.21 11.58
N VAL A 167 -17.84 -43.33 11.84
CA VAL A 167 -18.44 -44.38 12.68
C VAL A 167 -19.40 -45.19 11.82
N LEU A 168 -19.24 -46.52 11.85
CA LEU A 168 -20.09 -47.47 11.13
C LEU A 168 -21.11 -48.11 12.09
N ASP A 169 -22.35 -48.27 11.63
CA ASP A 169 -23.38 -49.12 12.25
C ASP A 169 -23.68 -50.29 11.30
N GLY A 170 -22.69 -51.19 11.19
CA GLY A 170 -22.68 -52.27 10.21
C GLY A 170 -21.29 -52.88 9.95
N THR A 171 -21.20 -53.74 8.94
CA THR A 171 -19.98 -54.44 8.51
C THR A 171 -19.52 -53.97 7.14
N LEU A 172 -18.39 -53.24 7.09
CA LEU A 172 -17.86 -52.74 5.82
C LEU A 172 -17.52 -53.87 4.82
N ASN A 173 -18.00 -53.72 3.59
CA ASN A 173 -17.80 -54.60 2.43
C ASN A 173 -18.39 -56.02 2.56
N ASN A 174 -19.43 -56.20 3.36
CA ASN A 174 -20.13 -57.47 3.48
C ASN A 174 -21.51 -57.42 2.81
N TRP A 175 -21.61 -57.93 1.58
CA TRP A 175 -22.87 -57.93 0.82
C TRP A 175 -23.90 -58.98 1.27
N THR A 176 -23.62 -59.70 2.37
CA THR A 176 -24.47 -60.80 2.85
C THR A 176 -25.25 -60.47 4.11
N ASP A 177 -24.88 -59.39 4.82
CA ASP A 177 -25.67 -58.83 5.90
C ASP A 177 -26.43 -57.57 5.46
N ARG A 178 -27.04 -56.91 6.44
CA ARG A 178 -27.76 -55.66 6.27
C ARG A 178 -27.33 -54.72 7.36
N ASP A 179 -26.81 -53.59 6.95
CA ASP A 179 -26.30 -52.54 7.81
C ASP A 179 -27.41 -51.54 8.14
N LYS A 180 -27.10 -50.59 9.03
CA LYS A 180 -28.02 -49.48 9.37
C LYS A 180 -27.53 -48.15 8.87
N GLY A 181 -26.23 -47.99 8.66
CA GLY A 181 -25.65 -46.78 8.10
C GLY A 181 -24.28 -46.43 8.66
N TRP A 182 -23.90 -45.18 8.44
CA TRP A 182 -22.63 -44.64 8.88
C TRP A 182 -22.72 -43.13 9.08
N SER A 183 -21.75 -42.59 9.79
CA SER A 183 -21.61 -41.16 10.00
C SER A 183 -20.18 -40.71 9.80
N VAL A 184 -20.02 -39.45 9.39
CA VAL A 184 -18.73 -38.80 9.20
C VAL A 184 -18.74 -37.44 9.88
N GLU A 185 -17.66 -37.14 10.59
CA GLU A 185 -17.39 -35.84 11.17
C GLU A 185 -16.03 -35.35 10.69
N GLY A 186 -15.90 -34.06 10.39
CA GLY A 186 -14.61 -33.51 10.03
C GLY A 186 -14.49 -32.01 10.18
N LYS A 187 -13.25 -31.54 10.10
CA LYS A 187 -12.88 -30.11 10.11
C LYS A 187 -11.89 -29.80 9.00
N ILE A 188 -12.08 -28.64 8.37
CA ILE A 188 -11.23 -28.12 7.31
C ILE A 188 -10.68 -26.76 7.77
N PRO A 189 -9.36 -26.65 8.02
CA PRO A 189 -8.75 -25.39 8.41
C PRO A 189 -8.91 -24.29 7.36
N TRP A 190 -9.16 -23.04 7.78
CA TRP A 190 -9.34 -21.93 6.84
C TRP A 190 -8.12 -21.64 5.95
N ARG A 191 -6.92 -22.11 6.34
CA ARG A 191 -5.72 -22.06 5.49
C ARG A 191 -5.89 -22.84 4.19
N ASP A 192 -6.74 -23.86 4.15
CA ASP A 192 -6.97 -24.67 2.96
C ASP A 192 -7.81 -23.91 1.91
N PHE A 193 -8.54 -22.88 2.33
CA PHE A 193 -9.33 -21.99 1.47
C PHE A 193 -8.56 -20.73 1.03
N ILE A 194 -7.25 -20.62 1.31
CA ILE A 194 -6.49 -19.37 1.15
C ILE A 194 -6.46 -18.85 -0.30
N LYS A 195 -6.50 -19.75 -1.30
CA LYS A 195 -6.53 -19.39 -2.73
C LYS A 195 -7.77 -18.58 -3.14
N THR A 196 -8.81 -18.61 -2.31
CA THR A 196 -10.06 -17.86 -2.47
C THR A 196 -10.30 -16.87 -1.33
N GLY A 197 -9.25 -16.47 -0.61
CA GLY A 197 -9.34 -15.48 0.47
C GLY A 197 -9.53 -16.06 1.88
N GLY A 198 -9.53 -17.38 2.04
CA GLY A 198 -9.59 -18.04 3.35
C GLY A 198 -10.97 -17.95 4.01
N ARG A 199 -10.97 -17.67 5.31
CA ARG A 199 -12.16 -17.61 6.17
C ARG A 199 -13.22 -16.63 5.63
N PRO A 200 -14.52 -17.01 5.61
CA PRO A 200 -15.60 -16.11 5.20
C PRO A 200 -15.80 -14.96 6.19
N ALA A 201 -16.28 -13.83 5.69
CA ALA A 201 -16.83 -12.78 6.52
C ALA A 201 -18.20 -13.20 7.11
N ILE A 202 -18.59 -12.58 8.22
CA ILE A 202 -19.95 -12.72 8.75
C ILE A 202 -20.95 -12.24 7.68
N ASP A 203 -22.04 -12.98 7.52
CA ASP A 203 -23.07 -12.80 6.49
C ASP A 203 -22.60 -13.01 5.04
N GLU A 204 -21.35 -13.44 4.81
CA GLU A 204 -20.90 -13.85 3.48
C GLU A 204 -21.70 -15.06 3.00
N VAL A 205 -22.01 -15.08 1.70
CA VAL A 205 -22.77 -16.15 1.06
C VAL A 205 -21.87 -16.87 0.06
N TRP A 206 -21.67 -18.17 0.28
CA TRP A 206 -20.99 -19.07 -0.63
C TRP A 206 -22.01 -19.87 -1.43
N LYS A 207 -21.59 -20.45 -2.55
CA LYS A 207 -22.35 -21.55 -3.16
C LYS A 207 -21.80 -22.87 -2.68
N PHE A 208 -22.66 -23.82 -2.35
CA PHE A 208 -22.24 -25.14 -1.90
C PHE A 208 -23.20 -26.23 -2.37
N VAL A 209 -22.71 -27.46 -2.35
CA VAL A 209 -23.56 -28.64 -2.42
C VAL A 209 -22.92 -29.76 -1.61
N LEU A 210 -23.75 -30.50 -0.88
CA LEU A 210 -23.39 -31.74 -0.21
C LEU A 210 -23.98 -32.89 -1.03
N CYS A 211 -23.18 -33.91 -1.32
CA CYS A 211 -23.56 -35.03 -2.16
C CYS A 211 -23.33 -36.35 -1.42
N ARG A 212 -24.07 -37.37 -1.85
CA ARG A 212 -23.93 -38.75 -1.39
C ARG A 212 -23.99 -39.70 -2.57
N TYR A 213 -23.11 -40.68 -2.55
CA TYR A 213 -23.25 -41.92 -3.32
C TYR A 213 -23.58 -43.04 -2.34
N ASP A 214 -24.59 -43.84 -2.69
CA ASP A 214 -25.09 -44.97 -1.89
C ASP A 214 -25.11 -46.23 -2.78
N TYR A 215 -24.25 -47.19 -2.45
CA TYR A 215 -24.05 -48.46 -3.15
C TYR A 215 -24.77 -49.60 -2.42
N CYS A 216 -26.01 -49.86 -2.80
CA CYS A 216 -26.79 -50.98 -2.25
C CYS A 216 -27.01 -52.07 -3.30
N ILE A 217 -26.96 -53.34 -2.87
CA ILE A 217 -27.19 -54.50 -3.75
C ILE A 217 -28.61 -54.52 -4.34
N ASP A 218 -29.56 -53.91 -3.65
CA ASP A 218 -30.96 -53.81 -4.09
C ASP A 218 -31.17 -52.66 -5.11
N PHE A 219 -30.13 -51.88 -5.43
CA PHE A 219 -30.20 -50.80 -6.40
C PHE A 219 -29.58 -51.22 -7.74
N GLU A 220 -30.29 -50.95 -8.85
CA GLU A 220 -29.78 -51.22 -10.20
C GLU A 220 -28.50 -50.42 -10.53
N THR A 221 -28.40 -49.22 -9.94
CA THR A 221 -27.24 -48.34 -9.99
C THR A 221 -27.12 -47.62 -8.64
N PRO A 222 -25.93 -47.14 -8.26
CA PRO A 222 -25.78 -46.35 -7.03
C PRO A 222 -26.77 -45.18 -6.98
N ASP A 223 -27.29 -44.87 -5.80
CA ASP A 223 -28.21 -43.74 -5.62
C ASP A 223 -27.41 -42.47 -5.34
N LEU A 224 -27.15 -41.71 -6.40
CA LEU A 224 -26.45 -40.43 -6.32
C LEU A 224 -27.45 -39.37 -5.90
N SER A 225 -27.20 -38.61 -4.84
CA SER A 225 -28.11 -37.55 -4.39
C SER A 225 -27.36 -36.32 -3.90
N TRP A 226 -28.02 -35.16 -3.91
CA TRP A 226 -27.45 -33.93 -3.34
C TRP A 226 -28.48 -33.09 -2.59
N CYS A 227 -28.01 -32.11 -1.80
CA CYS A 227 -28.87 -31.25 -1.00
C CYS A 227 -29.47 -30.03 -1.75
N SER A 228 -29.05 -29.77 -3.00
CA SER A 228 -29.60 -28.66 -3.79
C SER A 228 -30.89 -29.08 -4.51
N PRO A 229 -31.95 -28.27 -4.52
CA PRO A 229 -33.15 -28.57 -5.31
C PRO A 229 -32.98 -28.22 -6.80
N LYS A 230 -31.87 -27.57 -7.18
CA LYS A 230 -31.66 -27.05 -8.54
C LYS A 230 -30.96 -28.07 -9.41
N SER A 231 -31.37 -28.15 -10.67
CA SER A 231 -30.55 -28.70 -11.75
C SER A 231 -30.90 -27.98 -13.04
N SER A 232 -29.89 -27.48 -13.74
CA SER A 232 -30.10 -26.74 -14.98
C SER A 232 -29.89 -27.57 -16.24
N LYS A 233 -29.56 -28.87 -16.14
CA LYS A 233 -29.45 -29.84 -17.25
C LYS A 233 -29.78 -31.28 -16.82
N PRO A 234 -30.20 -32.15 -17.75
CA PRO A 234 -30.30 -33.59 -17.47
C PRO A 234 -28.94 -34.23 -17.13
N GLY A 235 -28.95 -35.18 -16.20
CA GLY A 235 -27.76 -35.91 -15.74
C GLY A 235 -27.04 -35.27 -14.55
N ALA A 236 -26.36 -36.08 -13.74
CA ALA A 236 -25.59 -35.62 -12.59
C ALA A 236 -24.28 -34.94 -13.04
N ASP A 237 -24.08 -33.67 -12.66
CA ASP A 237 -22.82 -32.93 -12.85
C ASP A 237 -22.52 -32.13 -11.57
N PHE A 238 -21.76 -32.75 -10.66
CA PHE A 238 -21.40 -32.17 -9.35
C PHE A 238 -20.45 -30.97 -9.45
N HIS A 239 -19.84 -30.73 -10.61
CA HIS A 239 -18.89 -29.62 -10.83
C HIS A 239 -19.56 -28.34 -11.36
N ARG A 240 -20.90 -28.34 -11.39
CA ARG A 240 -21.70 -27.24 -11.89
C ARG A 240 -22.21 -26.34 -10.76
N TRP A 241 -21.34 -25.44 -10.33
CA TRP A 241 -21.63 -24.53 -9.22
C TRP A 241 -22.82 -23.57 -9.44
N GLU A 242 -23.36 -23.42 -10.65
CA GLU A 242 -24.64 -22.71 -10.87
C GLU A 242 -25.85 -23.46 -10.29
N ASP A 243 -25.74 -24.78 -10.13
CA ASP A 243 -26.77 -25.65 -9.57
C ASP A 243 -26.63 -25.79 -8.04
N TYR A 244 -25.62 -25.17 -7.44
CA TYR A 244 -25.39 -25.21 -6.00
C TYR A 244 -26.44 -24.38 -5.22
N ALA A 245 -26.68 -24.78 -3.97
CA ALA A 245 -27.44 -24.00 -3.03
C ALA A 245 -26.58 -22.85 -2.49
N ASP A 246 -27.22 -21.84 -1.88
CA ASP A 246 -26.51 -20.76 -1.21
C ASP A 246 -26.30 -21.14 0.27
N LEU A 247 -25.09 -20.91 0.78
CA LEU A 247 -24.68 -21.11 2.17
C LEU A 247 -24.30 -19.77 2.80
N LYS A 248 -25.03 -19.33 3.81
CA LYS A 248 -24.78 -18.08 4.53
C LYS A 248 -24.02 -18.36 5.83
N PHE A 249 -22.90 -17.66 6.03
CA PHE A 249 -22.10 -17.76 7.26
C PHE A 249 -22.68 -16.86 8.34
N ILE A 250 -23.37 -17.45 9.30
CA ILE A 250 -24.00 -16.74 10.41
C ILE A 250 -22.97 -16.56 11.52
N GLY A 251 -22.70 -15.32 11.89
CA GLY A 251 -21.87 -14.98 13.05
C GLY A 251 -22.59 -15.24 14.39
N PRO A 252 -21.92 -15.09 15.53
CA PRO A 252 -22.53 -15.32 16.84
C PRO A 252 -23.75 -14.42 17.09
N GLU A 253 -24.81 -14.94 17.73
CA GLU A 253 -25.98 -14.13 18.12
C GLU A 253 -25.57 -12.99 19.05
N LYS A 254 -26.16 -11.79 18.90
CA LYS A 254 -25.82 -10.61 19.74
C LYS A 254 -25.96 -10.83 21.25
N SER A 255 -26.83 -11.75 21.69
CA SER A 255 -27.05 -12.12 23.10
C SER A 255 -26.12 -13.23 23.61
N GLN A 256 -25.61 -14.08 22.70
CA GLN A 256 -24.58 -15.09 22.98
C GLN A 256 -23.17 -14.62 22.62
N ALA A 257 -23.05 -13.44 22.02
CA ALA A 257 -21.80 -12.73 21.83
C ALA A 257 -21.26 -12.33 23.21
N ARG A 258 -20.66 -13.29 23.92
CA ARG A 258 -19.33 -13.01 24.47
C ARG A 258 -18.59 -12.39 23.32
N ARG A 259 -18.26 -11.10 23.44
CA ARG A 259 -17.49 -10.39 22.43
C ARG A 259 -16.28 -11.29 22.12
N PRO A 260 -16.23 -11.97 20.96
CA PRO A 260 -15.20 -12.99 20.75
C PRO A 260 -13.81 -12.34 20.62
N PHE A 261 -13.79 -11.01 20.61
CA PHE A 261 -12.66 -10.11 20.69
C PHE A 261 -13.08 -8.87 21.50
N GLY A 262 -12.15 -8.34 22.26
CA GLY A 262 -12.40 -7.27 23.23
C GLY A 262 -12.09 -7.76 24.64
N ILE A 263 -11.41 -6.92 25.40
CA ILE A 263 -11.16 -7.12 26.82
C ILE A 263 -12.33 -6.52 27.60
N ASP A 264 -12.90 -7.26 28.56
CA ASP A 264 -13.96 -6.74 29.44
C ASP A 264 -13.49 -5.51 30.22
N LYS A 265 -12.19 -5.48 30.52
CA LYS A 265 -11.45 -4.39 31.14
C LYS A 265 -10.03 -4.38 30.59
N LEU A 266 -9.55 -3.22 30.16
CA LEU A 266 -8.13 -3.02 29.89
C LEU A 266 -7.41 -2.86 31.23
N GLU A 267 -6.56 -3.83 31.59
CA GLU A 267 -5.65 -3.64 32.72
C GLU A 267 -4.63 -2.55 32.36
N PRO A 268 -4.53 -1.46 33.14
CA PRO A 268 -3.58 -0.38 32.90
C PRO A 268 -2.13 -0.89 32.79
N LEU A 269 -1.50 -0.70 31.63
CA LEU A 269 -0.08 -0.97 31.48
C LEU A 269 0.73 0.21 32.02
N THR A 270 1.11 0.14 33.30
CA THR A 270 1.91 1.16 33.99
C THR A 270 3.40 0.82 34.04
N THR A 271 3.79 -0.37 33.58
CA THR A 271 5.16 -0.88 33.68
C THR A 271 6.01 -0.61 32.44
N SER A 272 5.40 -0.22 31.31
CA SER A 272 6.13 -0.02 30.05
C SER A 272 7.22 1.03 30.21
N LYS A 273 8.44 0.66 29.84
CA LYS A 273 9.59 1.57 29.75
C LYS A 273 10.05 1.80 28.32
N VAL A 274 9.32 1.26 27.33
CA VAL A 274 9.64 1.43 25.91
C VAL A 274 9.20 2.83 25.47
N ILE A 275 10.01 3.83 25.79
CA ILE A 275 9.76 5.24 25.49
C ILE A 275 11.03 5.83 24.87
N GLY A 276 10.88 6.59 23.78
CA GLY A 276 12.00 7.21 23.08
C GLY A 276 12.80 6.21 22.23
N SER A 277 14.08 6.50 22.00
CA SER A 277 14.97 5.73 21.13
C SER A 277 16.25 5.32 21.88
N PRO A 278 16.89 4.18 21.52
CA PRO A 278 18.24 3.87 21.97
C PRO A 278 19.28 4.83 21.36
N GLU A 279 18.95 5.45 20.23
CA GLU A 279 19.78 6.45 19.57
C GLU A 279 19.56 7.84 20.18
N PRO A 280 20.59 8.71 20.20
CA PRO A 280 20.41 10.10 20.61
C PRO A 280 19.32 10.76 19.75
N PRO A 281 18.48 11.63 20.33
CA PRO A 281 17.48 12.32 19.54
C PRO A 281 18.17 13.17 18.47
N ALA A 282 17.55 13.24 17.30
CA ALA A 282 18.04 14.06 16.22
C ALA A 282 18.17 15.53 16.65
N PRO A 283 19.10 16.31 16.08
CA PRO A 283 19.26 17.73 16.42
C PRO A 283 17.99 18.56 16.23
N PHE A 284 17.12 18.13 15.31
CA PHE A 284 15.85 18.77 15.01
C PHE A 284 14.71 17.76 14.99
N ARG A 285 13.49 18.28 15.13
CA ARG A 285 12.22 17.57 14.92
C ARG A 285 11.33 18.34 13.96
N THR A 286 10.27 17.70 13.48
CA THR A 286 9.32 18.29 12.54
C THR A 286 8.00 18.63 13.21
N ARG A 287 7.32 19.65 12.71
CA ARG A 287 5.98 20.05 13.16
C ARG A 287 5.13 20.45 11.96
N VAL A 288 3.89 19.96 11.91
CA VAL A 288 2.95 20.30 10.83
C VAL A 288 2.81 21.83 10.72
N ALA A 289 2.98 22.34 9.50
CA ALA A 289 2.87 23.77 9.22
C ALA A 289 1.41 24.23 9.09
N PHE A 290 0.58 23.45 8.39
CA PHE A 290 -0.82 23.78 8.09
C PHE A 290 -1.76 22.65 8.56
N PRO A 291 -2.01 22.53 9.87
CA PRO A 291 -2.74 21.39 10.45
C PRO A 291 -4.21 21.27 10.00
N LYS A 292 -4.84 22.38 9.56
CA LYS A 292 -6.23 22.39 9.10
C LYS A 292 -6.37 22.27 7.58
N LEU A 293 -5.27 22.42 6.83
CA LEU A 293 -5.26 22.39 5.38
C LEU A 293 -5.13 20.95 4.88
N LYS A 294 -6.02 20.54 3.99
CA LYS A 294 -6.01 19.19 3.41
C LYS A 294 -5.35 19.21 2.03
N LEU A 295 -4.04 18.99 2.00
CA LEU A 295 -3.30 18.79 0.76
C LEU A 295 -3.53 17.37 0.21
N ASN A 296 -3.12 17.17 -1.04
CA ASN A 296 -3.24 15.90 -1.74
C ASN A 296 -2.05 15.69 -2.66
N GLN A 297 -1.08 14.94 -2.18
CA GLN A 297 0.18 14.64 -2.85
C GLN A 297 0.89 15.90 -3.34
N PRO A 298 1.22 16.84 -2.41
CA PRO A 298 1.97 18.02 -2.78
C PRO A 298 3.35 17.63 -3.32
N VAL A 299 3.76 18.23 -4.43
CA VAL A 299 5.04 17.95 -5.10
C VAL A 299 6.06 19.03 -4.76
N PHE A 300 5.63 20.28 -4.67
CA PHE A 300 6.48 21.43 -4.37
C PHE A 300 5.68 22.50 -3.61
N GLY A 301 6.37 23.38 -2.88
CA GLY A 301 5.86 24.65 -2.39
C GLY A 301 6.68 25.83 -2.92
N SER A 302 6.08 27.01 -3.05
CA SER A 302 6.76 28.24 -3.50
C SER A 302 6.08 29.49 -2.94
N HIS A 303 6.85 30.39 -2.34
CA HIS A 303 6.35 31.68 -1.84
C HIS A 303 6.11 32.66 -2.98
N VAL A 304 4.93 33.30 -2.99
CA VAL A 304 4.61 34.39 -3.92
C VAL A 304 5.26 35.69 -3.43
N PRO A 305 6.26 36.25 -4.14
CA PRO A 305 7.04 37.39 -3.64
C PRO A 305 6.16 38.60 -3.32
N GLY A 306 6.43 39.22 -2.15
CA GLY A 306 5.70 40.41 -1.71
C GLY A 306 4.32 40.14 -1.11
N SER A 307 4.01 38.88 -0.77
CA SER A 307 2.72 38.49 -0.20
C SER A 307 2.86 37.47 0.93
N ASP A 308 1.73 37.10 1.53
CA ASP A 308 1.55 35.98 2.45
C ASP A 308 0.91 34.77 1.74
N TRP A 309 1.07 34.65 0.42
CA TRP A 309 0.57 33.52 -0.36
C TRP A 309 1.67 32.49 -0.63
N LEU A 310 1.30 31.22 -0.49
CA LEU A 310 2.08 30.07 -0.94
C LEU A 310 1.38 29.43 -2.14
N LEU A 311 2.19 28.94 -3.08
CA LEU A 311 1.78 28.04 -4.14
C LEU A 311 2.18 26.61 -3.79
N ALA A 312 1.38 25.65 -4.21
CA ALA A 312 1.77 24.24 -4.22
C ALA A 312 1.26 23.53 -5.47
N GLY A 313 2.04 22.57 -5.97
CA GLY A 313 1.61 21.64 -7.01
C GLY A 313 1.07 20.35 -6.40
N GLN A 314 -0.06 19.83 -6.88
CA GLN A 314 -0.65 18.57 -6.41
C GLN A 314 -0.62 17.51 -7.52
N GLN A 315 -0.02 16.35 -7.26
CA GLN A 315 0.17 15.32 -8.29
C GLN A 315 -1.14 14.65 -8.71
N SER A 316 -1.97 14.24 -7.75
CA SER A 316 -3.19 13.44 -8.01
C SER A 316 -4.19 14.07 -9.01
N LYS A 317 -4.15 15.40 -9.16
CA LYS A 317 -4.99 16.15 -10.12
C LYS A 317 -4.18 17.04 -11.07
N ALA A 318 -2.85 17.02 -10.98
CA ALA A 318 -1.96 17.93 -11.71
C ALA A 318 -2.40 19.41 -11.61
N THR A 319 -2.65 19.86 -10.38
CA THR A 319 -3.14 21.22 -10.10
C THR A 319 -2.08 22.10 -9.47
N LEU A 320 -2.08 23.38 -9.84
CA LEU A 320 -1.42 24.45 -9.10
C LEU A 320 -2.46 25.10 -8.20
N ILE A 321 -2.20 25.09 -6.90
CA ILE A 321 -3.07 25.71 -5.89
C ILE A 321 -2.35 26.86 -5.20
N ARG A 322 -3.13 27.74 -4.58
CA ARG A 322 -2.66 28.86 -3.75
C ARG A 322 -3.42 28.92 -2.44
N PHE A 323 -2.70 29.16 -1.33
CA PHE A 323 -3.29 29.32 0.00
C PHE A 323 -2.47 30.28 0.86
N LYS A 324 -3.09 30.80 1.92
CA LYS A 324 -2.43 31.73 2.85
C LYS A 324 -1.38 31.00 3.67
N ASP A 325 -0.22 31.63 3.83
CA ASP A 325 0.84 31.21 4.75
C ASP A 325 0.42 31.50 6.20
N ASN A 326 -0.50 30.69 6.70
CA ASN A 326 -1.10 30.83 8.02
C ASN A 326 -1.44 29.43 8.56
N PRO A 327 -1.02 29.06 9.78
CA PRO A 327 -1.32 27.75 10.36
C PRO A 327 -2.83 27.45 10.51
N ASP A 328 -3.68 28.48 10.56
CA ASP A 328 -5.13 28.35 10.65
C ASP A 328 -5.84 28.21 9.28
N VAL A 329 -5.10 28.16 8.17
CA VAL A 329 -5.68 28.04 6.83
C VAL A 329 -6.40 26.70 6.65
N GLU A 330 -7.64 26.74 6.14
CA GLU A 330 -8.49 25.56 5.97
C GLU A 330 -8.74 25.20 4.49
N SER A 331 -8.50 26.14 3.57
CA SER A 331 -8.81 26.01 2.15
C SER A 331 -7.75 26.64 1.24
N PHE A 332 -7.82 26.30 -0.04
CA PHE A 332 -6.96 26.82 -1.10
C PHE A 332 -7.78 27.14 -2.36
N ASP A 333 -7.24 28.02 -3.21
CA ASP A 333 -7.73 28.29 -4.55
C ASP A 333 -7.00 27.41 -5.57
N THR A 334 -7.70 26.82 -6.54
CA THR A 334 -7.05 26.19 -7.70
C THR A 334 -6.80 27.25 -8.78
N LEU A 335 -5.53 27.47 -9.14
CA LEU A 335 -5.12 28.45 -10.14
C LEU A 335 -5.00 27.84 -11.55
N LEU A 336 -4.53 26.61 -11.63
CA LEU A 336 -4.31 25.89 -12.89
C LEU A 336 -4.59 24.40 -12.68
N GLU A 337 -5.23 23.78 -13.65
CA GLU A 337 -5.38 22.34 -13.76
C GLU A 337 -4.95 21.94 -15.17
N LEU A 338 -4.04 20.97 -15.26
CA LEU A 338 -3.54 20.47 -16.53
C LEU A 338 -3.88 18.99 -16.66
N SER A 339 -4.29 18.54 -17.85
CA SER A 339 -4.56 17.13 -18.13
C SER A 339 -3.29 16.38 -18.53
N ASP A 340 -3.16 15.12 -18.10
CA ASP A 340 -2.10 14.18 -18.54
C ASP A 340 -0.66 14.69 -18.33
N THR A 341 -0.42 15.40 -17.22
CA THR A 341 0.88 15.98 -16.85
C THR A 341 1.10 15.94 -15.34
N ILE A 342 2.31 16.29 -14.90
CA ILE A 342 2.64 16.62 -13.52
C ILE A 342 3.28 18.01 -13.51
N ILE A 343 2.87 18.86 -12.58
CA ILE A 343 3.53 20.14 -12.30
C ILE A 343 4.62 19.90 -11.26
N TYR A 344 5.89 20.04 -11.67
CA TYR A 344 7.04 19.76 -10.81
C TYR A 344 7.51 20.97 -10.01
N ASN A 345 7.36 22.17 -10.56
CA ASN A 345 7.84 23.40 -9.94
C ASN A 345 7.08 24.64 -10.42
N ALA A 346 7.11 25.71 -9.62
CA ALA A 346 6.84 27.07 -10.03
C ALA A 346 7.86 28.05 -9.43
N THR A 347 8.53 28.83 -10.28
CA THR A 347 9.53 29.83 -9.88
C THR A 347 9.15 31.22 -10.39
N PHE A 348 9.38 32.24 -9.58
CA PHE A 348 9.05 33.63 -9.94
C PHE A 348 10.23 34.33 -10.60
N HIS A 349 9.93 35.20 -11.55
CA HIS A 349 10.93 36.08 -12.14
C HIS A 349 11.53 36.99 -11.05
N PRO A 350 12.85 37.31 -11.07
CA PRO A 350 13.46 38.22 -10.09
C PRO A 350 12.81 39.62 -10.07
N LYS A 351 12.26 40.03 -11.22
CA LYS A 351 11.48 41.26 -11.41
C LYS A 351 9.96 41.03 -11.35
N PHE A 352 9.49 40.04 -10.61
CA PHE A 352 8.06 39.70 -10.53
C PHE A 352 7.18 40.92 -10.19
N ALA A 353 7.64 41.78 -9.27
CA ALA A 353 6.94 43.00 -8.90
C ALA A 353 6.71 43.98 -10.09
N GLU A 354 7.52 43.88 -11.14
CA GLU A 354 7.45 44.71 -12.34
C GLU A 354 6.70 44.02 -13.48
N ASN A 355 6.98 42.73 -13.72
CA ASN A 355 6.52 42.04 -14.92
C ASN A 355 5.41 41.00 -14.68
N GLY A 356 5.20 40.59 -13.44
CA GLY A 356 4.22 39.57 -13.06
C GLY A 356 4.54 38.16 -13.57
N PHE A 357 5.78 37.87 -13.96
CA PHE A 357 6.11 36.58 -14.57
C PHE A 357 6.46 35.50 -13.55
N LEU A 358 5.93 34.29 -13.79
CA LEU A 358 6.34 33.05 -13.16
C LEU A 358 6.49 31.95 -14.22
N TYR A 359 7.29 30.94 -13.91
CA TYR A 359 7.67 29.87 -14.81
C TYR A 359 7.34 28.54 -14.14
N ILE A 360 6.63 27.68 -14.87
CA ILE A 360 6.15 26.40 -14.41
C ILE A 360 6.86 25.30 -15.19
N GLY A 361 7.46 24.36 -14.46
CA GLY A 361 8.02 23.14 -15.01
C GLY A 361 7.00 22.00 -14.99
N SER A 362 6.72 21.40 -16.14
CA SER A 362 5.74 20.31 -16.24
C SER A 362 6.12 19.26 -17.30
N THR A 363 5.67 18.02 -17.11
CA THR A 363 5.71 16.98 -18.17
C THR A 363 4.47 17.08 -19.07
N GLY A 364 4.27 16.14 -19.99
CA GLY A 364 3.00 15.97 -20.70
C GLY A 364 3.19 15.46 -22.11
N LEU A 365 2.12 15.46 -22.89
CA LEU A 365 2.20 15.12 -24.30
C LEU A 365 2.92 16.21 -25.09
N ALA A 366 3.81 15.81 -26.01
CA ALA A 366 4.53 16.72 -26.89
C ALA A 366 3.58 17.73 -27.57
N THR A 367 3.99 19.00 -27.64
CA THR A 367 3.15 20.00 -28.30
C THR A 367 3.02 19.76 -29.82
N PRO A 368 1.90 20.15 -30.44
CA PRO A 368 1.74 19.99 -31.89
C PRO A 368 2.87 20.67 -32.67
N GLY A 369 3.59 19.88 -33.47
CA GLY A 369 4.73 20.35 -34.26
C GLY A 369 6.08 20.30 -33.54
N PHE A 370 6.13 19.89 -32.27
CA PHE A 370 7.39 19.56 -31.60
C PHE A 370 8.01 18.32 -32.26
N VAL A 371 9.27 18.44 -32.67
CA VAL A 371 10.06 17.34 -33.23
C VAL A 371 11.21 17.09 -32.25
N PRO A 372 11.21 15.95 -31.53
CA PRO A 372 12.32 15.59 -30.64
C PRO A 372 13.64 15.62 -31.39
N GLU A 373 14.67 16.20 -30.79
CA GLU A 373 15.99 16.30 -31.44
C GLU A 373 16.61 14.94 -31.69
N SER A 374 16.23 13.98 -30.84
CA SER A 374 16.63 12.60 -30.94
C SER A 374 15.61 11.68 -31.61
N ALA A 375 14.57 12.21 -32.28
CA ALA A 375 13.48 11.42 -32.86
C ALA A 375 13.93 10.31 -33.83
N GLU A 376 15.04 10.52 -34.55
CA GLU A 376 15.62 9.52 -35.46
C GLU A 376 16.48 8.48 -34.71
N ARG A 377 17.02 8.85 -33.54
CA ARG A 377 17.97 8.06 -32.76
C ARG A 377 17.26 7.20 -31.70
N PHE A 378 16.19 7.73 -31.08
CA PHE A 378 15.49 7.10 -29.96
C PHE A 378 13.97 7.08 -30.20
N LYS A 379 13.47 5.91 -30.65
CA LYS A 379 12.04 5.71 -30.97
C LYS A 379 11.12 5.75 -29.75
N GLU A 380 11.68 5.70 -28.54
CA GLU A 380 10.99 5.60 -27.25
C GLU A 380 10.43 6.95 -26.76
N PHE A 381 10.87 8.06 -27.32
CA PHE A 381 10.45 9.41 -26.93
C PHE A 381 9.23 9.95 -27.66
N LYS A 382 8.58 9.09 -28.46
CA LYS A 382 7.38 9.49 -29.18
C LYS A 382 6.32 9.90 -28.16
N GLU A 383 5.79 11.10 -28.38
CA GLU A 383 4.60 11.65 -27.72
C GLU A 383 4.78 12.26 -26.32
N LYS A 384 5.92 12.14 -25.64
CA LYS A 384 6.14 12.76 -24.31
C LYS A 384 7.20 13.87 -24.33
N SER A 385 6.90 14.97 -23.65
CA SER A 385 7.82 16.10 -23.48
C SER A 385 7.80 16.66 -22.06
N VAL A 386 8.84 17.43 -21.76
CA VAL A 386 8.93 18.30 -20.59
C VAL A 386 9.01 19.72 -21.09
N ARG A 387 8.42 20.65 -20.35
CA ARG A 387 8.40 22.07 -20.72
C ARG A 387 8.61 22.98 -19.54
N ILE A 388 9.25 24.12 -19.80
CA ILE A 388 9.18 25.31 -18.97
C ILE A 388 8.22 26.30 -19.64
N THR A 389 7.12 26.61 -18.96
CA THR A 389 6.08 27.51 -19.46
C THR A 389 6.00 28.75 -18.59
N ARG A 390 6.10 29.94 -19.21
CA ARG A 390 5.90 31.22 -18.53
C ARG A 390 4.40 31.54 -18.48
N TYR A 391 3.95 32.02 -17.32
CA TYR A 391 2.63 32.57 -17.07
C TYR A 391 2.74 33.99 -16.51
N ARG A 392 1.60 34.68 -16.39
CA ARG A 392 1.43 35.96 -15.71
C ARG A 392 0.57 35.80 -14.46
N MET A 393 1.00 36.45 -13.39
CA MET A 393 0.24 36.72 -12.19
C MET A 393 0.39 38.22 -11.89
N ASP A 394 -0.72 38.91 -11.63
CA ASP A 394 -0.69 40.34 -11.29
C ASP A 394 0.08 40.52 -9.95
N PRO A 395 1.15 41.33 -9.89
CA PRO A 395 1.97 41.44 -8.69
C PRO A 395 1.33 42.24 -7.55
N LYS A 396 0.15 42.85 -7.76
CA LYS A 396 -0.58 43.63 -6.77
C LYS A 396 -1.81 42.89 -6.25
N THR A 397 -2.58 42.28 -7.14
CA THR A 397 -3.80 41.51 -6.79
C THR A 397 -3.51 40.03 -6.61
N PHE A 398 -2.37 39.55 -7.10
CA PHE A 398 -1.96 38.14 -7.16
C PHE A 398 -2.91 37.29 -8.02
N GLU A 399 -3.74 37.89 -8.86
CA GLU A 399 -4.59 37.15 -9.80
C GLU A 399 -3.75 36.44 -10.86
N PHE A 400 -3.95 35.13 -11.01
CA PHE A 400 -3.24 34.28 -11.97
C PHE A 400 -4.01 34.20 -13.29
N ASP A 401 -3.32 34.43 -14.42
CA ASP A 401 -3.91 34.29 -15.76
C ASP A 401 -3.45 32.99 -16.43
N PRO A 402 -4.26 31.91 -16.41
CA PRO A 402 -3.90 30.65 -17.07
C PRO A 402 -3.80 30.77 -18.60
N LYS A 403 -4.39 31.80 -19.22
CA LYS A 403 -4.37 32.01 -20.68
C LYS A 403 -3.10 32.69 -21.17
N SER A 404 -2.28 33.20 -20.26
CA SER A 404 -1.00 33.87 -20.58
C SER A 404 0.15 32.91 -20.93
N ALA A 405 -0.12 31.60 -20.95
CA ALA A 405 0.87 30.55 -21.15
C ALA A 405 1.76 30.80 -22.39
N THR A 406 3.07 30.84 -22.18
CA THR A 406 4.08 30.90 -23.24
C THR A 406 5.14 29.83 -22.98
N ILE A 407 5.28 28.86 -23.88
CA ILE A 407 6.34 27.84 -23.77
C ILE A 407 7.69 28.51 -24.01
N ILE A 408 8.57 28.42 -23.03
CA ILE A 408 9.93 28.96 -23.10
C ILE A 408 10.87 27.90 -23.67
N LEU A 409 10.78 26.68 -23.15
CA LEU A 409 11.65 25.58 -23.54
C LEU A 409 10.85 24.29 -23.49
N GLU A 410 11.06 23.41 -24.49
CA GLU A 410 10.46 22.07 -24.55
C GLU A 410 11.52 21.08 -25.01
N TRP A 411 11.58 19.91 -24.38
CA TRP A 411 12.48 18.81 -24.73
C TRP A 411 11.81 17.45 -24.51
N GLU A 412 12.31 16.43 -25.18
CA GLU A 412 11.84 15.06 -25.06
C GLU A 412 12.16 14.42 -23.70
N SER A 413 11.33 13.47 -23.23
CA SER A 413 11.64 12.65 -22.04
C SER A 413 10.66 11.47 -21.94
N ASN A 414 11.16 10.30 -21.54
CA ASN A 414 10.36 9.12 -21.19
C ASN A 414 10.63 8.66 -19.73
N GLY A 415 11.13 9.57 -18.89
CA GLY A 415 11.57 9.33 -17.52
C GLY A 415 12.69 10.31 -17.17
N HIS A 416 13.09 10.35 -15.88
CA HIS A 416 14.12 11.27 -15.36
C HIS A 416 14.00 12.68 -15.95
N SER A 417 12.81 13.27 -15.81
CA SER A 417 12.42 14.44 -16.60
C SER A 417 13.13 15.73 -16.16
N GLY A 418 13.65 15.80 -14.93
CA GLY A 418 14.07 17.06 -14.31
C GLY A 418 12.88 18.00 -14.18
N ALA A 419 12.89 19.09 -14.95
CA ALA A 419 11.84 20.13 -15.01
C ALA A 419 11.84 21.16 -13.87
N ASP A 420 12.76 21.07 -12.91
CA ASP A 420 12.93 22.16 -11.95
C ASP A 420 13.67 23.36 -12.58
N CYS A 421 13.40 24.55 -12.07
CA CYS A 421 14.04 25.76 -12.54
C CYS A 421 14.12 26.86 -11.48
N VAL A 422 15.20 27.65 -11.56
CA VAL A 422 15.47 28.76 -10.65
C VAL A 422 16.21 29.88 -11.38
N PHE A 423 15.99 31.12 -10.96
CA PHE A 423 16.80 32.23 -11.44
C PHE A 423 18.10 32.36 -10.66
N GLY A 424 19.22 32.45 -11.37
CA GLY A 424 20.51 32.82 -10.79
C GLY A 424 20.53 34.28 -10.33
N ASN A 425 21.60 34.66 -9.62
CA ASN A 425 21.87 36.07 -9.29
C ASN A 425 22.30 36.90 -10.51
N ASP A 426 22.67 36.23 -11.59
CA ASP A 426 22.96 36.81 -12.90
C ASP A 426 21.71 37.15 -13.72
N GLY A 427 20.51 36.84 -13.21
CA GLY A 427 19.24 37.08 -13.90
C GLY A 427 18.89 36.01 -14.94
N MET A 428 19.70 34.96 -15.10
CA MET A 428 19.44 33.89 -16.05
C MET A 428 18.57 32.80 -15.44
N LEU A 429 17.80 32.11 -16.28
CA LEU A 429 17.01 30.96 -15.85
C LEU A 429 17.83 29.69 -15.99
N TYR A 430 18.00 28.98 -14.87
CA TYR A 430 18.64 27.68 -14.80
C TYR A 430 17.57 26.58 -14.81
N VAL A 431 17.74 25.57 -15.65
CA VAL A 431 16.74 24.50 -15.85
C VAL A 431 17.40 23.14 -15.77
N THR A 432 16.87 22.25 -14.95
CA THR A 432 17.35 20.86 -14.84
C THR A 432 16.69 19.97 -15.89
N THR A 433 17.50 19.14 -16.54
CA THR A 433 17.05 18.09 -17.45
C THR A 433 17.76 16.79 -17.08
N GLY A 434 17.03 15.70 -16.84
CA GLY A 434 17.66 14.40 -16.64
C GLY A 434 17.97 13.70 -17.95
N ASP A 435 18.45 12.47 -17.87
CA ASP A 435 18.86 11.65 -19.02
C ASP A 435 17.70 11.26 -19.95
N GLY A 436 16.46 11.54 -19.55
CA GLY A 436 15.27 11.31 -20.37
C GLY A 436 14.82 9.85 -20.40
N THR A 437 15.54 8.93 -19.77
CA THR A 437 15.21 7.49 -19.74
C THR A 437 14.48 7.11 -18.47
N SER A 438 13.98 5.87 -18.41
CA SER A 438 13.46 5.29 -17.16
C SER A 438 14.51 4.45 -16.42
N ASP A 439 15.66 4.18 -17.05
CA ASP A 439 16.67 3.26 -16.52
C ASP A 439 18.03 3.48 -17.22
N SER A 440 19.11 3.46 -16.42
CA SER A 440 20.52 3.24 -16.82
C SER A 440 21.05 4.01 -18.04
N ASP A 441 20.40 5.13 -18.41
CA ASP A 441 20.75 5.96 -19.56
C ASP A 441 21.02 5.13 -20.83
N LEU A 442 20.07 4.27 -21.23
CA LEU A 442 20.21 3.35 -22.38
C LEU A 442 20.52 4.04 -23.72
N ILE A 443 20.37 5.36 -23.77
CA ILE A 443 20.59 6.17 -24.96
C ILE A 443 21.85 7.06 -24.87
N GLU A 444 22.63 6.89 -23.79
CA GLU A 444 23.95 7.50 -23.55
C GLU A 444 23.96 9.03 -23.60
N THR A 445 22.93 9.67 -23.05
CA THR A 445 22.82 11.13 -22.98
C THR A 445 23.70 11.76 -21.92
N GLY A 446 24.10 10.98 -20.90
CA GLY A 446 24.90 11.47 -19.78
C GLY A 446 26.12 12.28 -20.20
N GLN A 447 26.86 11.75 -21.17
CA GLN A 447 28.08 12.35 -21.71
C GLN A 447 27.87 13.03 -23.08
N GLY A 448 26.66 12.94 -23.63
CA GLY A 448 26.27 13.57 -24.88
C GLY A 448 26.18 15.09 -24.74
N MET A 449 26.61 15.81 -25.78
CA MET A 449 26.59 17.28 -25.83
C MET A 449 25.60 17.84 -26.84
N ASP A 450 25.02 16.99 -27.68
CA ASP A 450 24.21 17.33 -28.86
C ASP A 450 22.70 17.46 -28.58
N HIS A 451 22.27 17.26 -27.33
CA HIS A 451 20.87 17.35 -26.90
C HIS A 451 20.71 18.07 -25.54
N LEU A 452 19.48 18.43 -25.18
CA LEU A 452 19.18 19.09 -23.90
C LEU A 452 19.20 18.16 -22.69
N LEU A 453 19.20 16.84 -22.87
CA LEU A 453 19.13 15.85 -21.78
C LEU A 453 20.43 15.75 -20.98
N SER A 454 20.29 15.40 -19.69
CA SER A 454 21.38 15.25 -18.72
C SER A 454 22.18 16.55 -18.51
N LYS A 455 21.48 17.66 -18.24
CA LYS A 455 22.08 18.99 -18.14
C LYS A 455 21.50 19.80 -16.99
N LEU A 456 22.32 20.74 -16.52
CA LEU A 456 21.81 22.01 -16.05
C LEU A 456 21.96 23.00 -17.21
N LEU A 457 20.85 23.53 -17.68
CA LEU A 457 20.80 24.54 -18.73
C LEU A 457 20.81 25.94 -18.13
N ARG A 458 21.32 26.93 -18.86
CA ARG A 458 21.27 28.36 -18.50
C ARG A 458 20.86 29.19 -19.72
N ILE A 459 19.74 29.88 -19.62
CA ILE A 459 19.13 30.67 -20.72
C ILE A 459 18.72 32.07 -20.27
N ASP A 460 18.67 33.01 -21.22
CA ASP A 460 18.17 34.38 -21.01
C ASP A 460 16.75 34.51 -21.55
N VAL A 461 15.80 34.72 -20.64
CA VAL A 461 14.37 34.88 -20.96
C VAL A 461 13.93 36.34 -21.04
N ASP A 462 14.79 37.28 -20.65
CA ASP A 462 14.56 38.73 -20.72
C ASP A 462 14.94 39.28 -22.11
N HIS A 463 15.90 38.65 -22.79
CA HIS A 463 16.42 39.09 -24.09
C HIS A 463 16.38 37.97 -25.14
N PRO A 464 15.20 37.51 -25.59
CA PRO A 464 15.10 36.43 -26.55
C PRO A 464 15.68 36.79 -27.93
N ASP A 465 16.24 35.79 -28.62
CA ASP A 465 16.66 35.95 -30.02
C ASP A 465 15.42 36.19 -30.90
N PRO A 466 15.57 36.87 -32.07
CA PRO A 466 14.46 37.08 -32.99
C PRO A 466 13.74 35.77 -33.35
N GLY A 467 12.43 35.72 -33.07
CA GLY A 467 11.59 34.55 -33.35
C GLY A 467 11.68 33.41 -32.33
N LYS A 468 12.43 33.58 -31.23
CA LYS A 468 12.51 32.63 -30.11
C LYS A 468 11.88 33.21 -28.84
N THR A 469 11.76 32.38 -27.82
CA THR A 469 11.24 32.72 -26.48
C THR A 469 12.34 32.88 -25.43
N TYR A 470 13.59 32.59 -25.79
CA TYR A 470 14.80 32.86 -25.01
C TYR A 470 16.00 33.07 -25.95
N SER A 471 17.13 33.54 -25.41
CA SER A 471 18.44 33.49 -26.04
C SER A 471 19.44 32.75 -25.15
N VAL A 472 20.59 32.40 -25.72
CA VAL A 472 21.67 31.75 -24.98
C VAL A 472 22.73 32.78 -24.58
N PRO A 473 23.06 32.89 -23.28
CA PRO A 473 24.12 33.79 -22.83
C PRO A 473 25.45 33.49 -23.53
N LYS A 474 26.12 34.53 -24.03
CA LYS A 474 27.39 34.39 -24.78
C LYS A 474 28.54 33.82 -23.93
N ASP A 475 28.41 33.93 -22.62
CA ASP A 475 29.35 33.41 -21.63
C ASP A 475 29.02 31.99 -21.15
N ASN A 476 28.06 31.28 -21.76
CA ASN A 476 27.87 29.86 -21.50
C ASN A 476 29.13 29.05 -21.93
N PRO A 477 29.49 27.98 -21.20
CA PRO A 477 30.77 27.29 -21.36
C PRO A 477 30.96 26.61 -22.72
N PHE A 478 29.88 26.23 -23.41
CA PHE A 478 29.96 25.41 -24.62
C PHE A 478 29.47 26.13 -25.90
N VAL A 479 29.22 27.44 -25.86
CA VAL A 479 28.70 28.21 -27.02
C VAL A 479 29.58 28.10 -28.26
N GLY A 480 30.90 28.03 -28.09
CA GLY A 480 31.86 27.90 -29.19
C GLY A 480 32.13 26.46 -29.64
N MET A 481 31.56 25.45 -28.97
CA MET A 481 31.84 24.05 -29.25
C MET A 481 30.91 23.53 -30.35
N LYS A 482 31.49 23.19 -31.51
CA LYS A 482 30.72 22.68 -32.66
C LYS A 482 29.95 21.41 -32.27
N GLY A 483 28.63 21.42 -32.50
CA GLY A 483 27.74 20.29 -32.23
C GLY A 483 27.31 20.16 -30.77
N ALA A 484 27.77 21.04 -29.87
CA ALA A 484 27.25 21.11 -28.52
C ALA A 484 26.01 22.00 -28.44
N ARG A 485 25.11 21.70 -27.51
CA ARG A 485 23.99 22.55 -27.15
C ARG A 485 24.47 23.76 -26.36
N PRO A 486 24.38 24.98 -26.92
CA PRO A 486 24.95 26.17 -26.30
C PRO A 486 24.25 26.54 -24.99
N GLU A 487 23.04 26.05 -24.75
CA GLU A 487 22.27 26.19 -23.50
C GLU A 487 22.96 25.51 -22.30
N THR A 488 23.87 24.56 -22.55
CA THR A 488 24.53 23.76 -21.50
C THR A 488 25.37 24.62 -20.57
N TRP A 489 25.05 24.60 -19.28
CA TRP A 489 25.88 25.16 -18.21
C TRP A 489 26.76 24.10 -17.54
N ALA A 490 26.19 22.94 -17.24
CA ALA A 490 26.88 21.76 -16.74
C ALA A 490 26.16 20.49 -17.25
N TYR A 491 26.83 19.34 -17.24
CA TYR A 491 26.28 18.09 -17.78
C TYR A 491 26.71 16.86 -16.97
N GLY A 492 26.20 15.69 -17.33
CA GLY A 492 26.53 14.43 -16.65
C GLY A 492 25.67 14.18 -15.41
N PHE A 493 24.41 14.61 -15.44
CA PHE A 493 23.40 14.34 -14.41
C PHE A 493 22.50 13.17 -14.81
N ARG A 494 22.05 12.36 -13.85
CA ARG A 494 21.07 11.30 -14.13
C ARG A 494 19.66 11.86 -14.10
N ASN A 495 19.23 12.23 -12.91
CA ASN A 495 17.90 12.75 -12.63
C ASN A 495 18.01 13.92 -11.64
N PRO A 496 18.44 15.11 -12.12
CA PRO A 496 18.55 16.31 -11.29
C PRO A 496 17.15 16.81 -10.92
N TRP A 497 16.68 16.45 -9.72
CA TRP A 497 15.28 16.64 -9.30
C TRP A 497 14.98 18.04 -8.76
N ARG A 498 15.84 18.58 -7.87
CA ARG A 498 15.73 19.97 -7.39
C ARG A 498 16.94 20.81 -7.69
N VAL A 499 16.70 22.06 -8.07
CA VAL A 499 17.72 23.10 -8.22
C VAL A 499 17.37 24.33 -7.38
N THR A 500 18.37 24.90 -6.72
CA THR A 500 18.22 26.14 -5.97
C THR A 500 19.39 27.08 -6.24
N CYS A 501 19.15 28.37 -6.06
CA CYS A 501 20.16 29.41 -6.11
C CYS A 501 20.23 30.06 -4.73
N ASP A 502 21.39 30.00 -4.09
CA ASP A 502 21.62 30.78 -2.89
C ASP A 502 21.72 32.26 -3.26
N ARG A 503 20.67 33.02 -2.96
CA ARG A 503 20.63 34.46 -3.26
C ARG A 503 21.74 35.26 -2.61
N LYS A 504 22.35 34.80 -1.51
CA LYS A 504 23.46 35.52 -0.86
C LYS A 504 24.80 35.32 -1.55
N THR A 505 25.06 34.12 -2.07
CA THR A 505 26.38 33.76 -2.63
C THR A 505 26.37 33.67 -4.15
N GLY A 506 25.21 33.39 -4.75
CA GLY A 506 25.05 33.07 -6.18
C GLY A 506 25.33 31.61 -6.51
N ASP A 507 25.62 30.78 -5.51
CA ASP A 507 25.89 29.35 -5.72
C ASP A 507 24.61 28.61 -6.15
N ILE A 508 24.73 27.80 -7.20
CA ILE A 508 23.67 26.90 -7.65
C ILE A 508 23.88 25.52 -7.03
N TRP A 509 22.84 24.95 -6.45
CA TRP A 509 22.86 23.60 -5.88
C TRP A 509 21.85 22.72 -6.58
N VAL A 510 22.23 21.47 -6.85
CA VAL A 510 21.38 20.45 -7.50
C VAL A 510 21.40 19.17 -6.67
N GLY A 511 20.21 18.65 -6.35
CA GLY A 511 20.03 17.28 -5.90
C GLY A 511 19.84 16.36 -7.10
N ASN A 512 20.63 15.29 -7.18
CA ASN A 512 20.60 14.33 -8.28
C ASN A 512 20.32 12.93 -7.77
N ASN A 513 19.29 12.31 -8.33
CA ASN A 513 18.93 10.94 -8.00
C ASN A 513 19.81 9.93 -8.72
N GLY A 514 20.40 9.02 -7.93
CA GLY A 514 21.19 7.86 -8.33
C GLY A 514 20.42 6.77 -9.06
N GLN A 515 21.14 5.77 -9.55
CA GLN A 515 20.59 4.59 -10.21
C GLN A 515 20.58 3.38 -9.25
N ASP A 516 21.76 2.86 -8.92
CA ASP A 516 21.91 1.55 -8.28
C ASP A 516 22.52 1.64 -6.88
N LEU A 517 23.47 2.56 -6.67
CA LEU A 517 24.32 2.52 -5.48
C LEU A 517 24.51 3.85 -4.76
N TRP A 518 24.38 5.00 -5.44
CA TRP A 518 24.77 6.28 -4.86
C TRP A 518 23.82 7.41 -5.23
N GLU A 519 23.47 8.22 -4.23
CA GLU A 519 22.76 9.49 -4.36
C GLU A 519 23.72 10.67 -4.26
N GLN A 520 23.46 11.81 -4.92
CA GLN A 520 24.42 12.94 -4.94
C GLN A 520 23.80 14.33 -4.78
N THR A 521 24.54 15.23 -4.14
CA THR A 521 24.34 16.68 -4.24
C THR A 521 25.54 17.36 -4.88
N TYR A 522 25.26 18.38 -5.68
CA TYR A 522 26.28 19.16 -6.40
C TYR A 522 26.09 20.65 -6.13
N ARG A 523 27.13 21.31 -5.62
CA ARG A 523 27.34 22.75 -5.81
C ARG A 523 27.89 22.94 -7.23
N VAL A 524 27.06 23.44 -8.13
CA VAL A 524 27.31 23.34 -9.55
C VAL A 524 28.39 24.31 -10.02
N GLU A 525 29.44 23.78 -10.65
CA GLU A 525 30.49 24.56 -11.29
C GLU A 525 30.22 24.77 -12.80
N ARG A 526 30.65 25.92 -13.32
CA ARG A 526 30.52 26.26 -14.74
C ARG A 526 31.29 25.27 -15.61
N GLY A 527 30.61 24.61 -16.54
CA GLY A 527 31.20 23.68 -17.50
C GLY A 527 31.54 22.31 -16.92
N ALA A 528 31.12 22.01 -15.69
CA ALA A 528 31.41 20.74 -15.04
C ALA A 528 30.72 19.55 -15.72
N ASN A 529 31.41 18.42 -15.64
CA ASN A 529 30.93 17.09 -16.03
C ASN A 529 30.79 16.23 -14.78
N TYR A 530 29.56 15.91 -14.37
CA TYR A 530 29.30 15.05 -13.20
C TYR A 530 29.33 13.55 -13.51
N GLY A 531 29.73 13.20 -14.73
CA GLY A 531 30.19 11.86 -15.07
C GLY A 531 29.11 10.85 -15.40
N TRP A 532 27.82 11.09 -15.10
CA TRP A 532 26.76 10.20 -15.54
C TRP A 532 26.85 10.01 -17.05
N SER A 533 26.79 8.81 -17.62
CA SER A 533 26.59 7.49 -16.99
C SER A 533 27.87 6.65 -16.95
N VAL A 534 29.04 7.25 -17.19
CA VAL A 534 30.35 6.61 -16.97
C VAL A 534 30.62 6.46 -15.47
N MET A 535 30.19 7.47 -14.70
CA MET A 535 30.29 7.53 -13.25
C MET A 535 28.90 7.62 -12.62
N GLU A 536 28.74 7.00 -11.45
CA GLU A 536 27.64 7.24 -10.52
C GLU A 536 28.24 7.83 -9.24
N GLY A 537 28.13 9.15 -9.09
CA GLY A 537 28.87 9.89 -8.07
C GLY A 537 30.38 9.80 -8.27
N SER A 538 31.12 9.45 -7.23
CA SER A 538 32.57 9.23 -7.31
C SER A 538 32.98 7.87 -7.87
N HIS A 539 32.02 7.02 -8.24
CA HIS A 539 32.24 5.60 -8.56
C HIS A 539 32.07 5.30 -10.04
N VAL A 540 32.90 4.41 -10.58
CA VAL A 540 32.76 3.95 -11.96
C VAL A 540 31.48 3.13 -12.09
N PHE A 541 30.68 3.43 -13.10
CA PHE A 541 29.45 2.72 -13.42
C PHE A 541 29.59 1.98 -14.76
N TYR A 542 29.52 2.69 -15.89
CA TYR A 542 29.81 2.12 -17.22
C TYR A 542 31.14 2.64 -17.77
N ALA A 543 32.23 1.96 -17.42
CA ALA A 543 33.59 2.34 -17.81
C ALA A 543 33.83 2.47 -19.33
N ASP A 544 33.08 1.71 -20.14
CA ASP A 544 33.28 1.64 -21.59
C ASP A 544 32.49 2.69 -22.37
N ARG A 545 31.63 3.48 -21.72
CA ARG A 545 30.86 4.54 -22.38
C ARG A 545 31.75 5.68 -22.82
N LYS A 546 31.37 6.34 -23.91
CA LYS A 546 32.13 7.48 -24.43
C LYS A 546 32.14 8.64 -23.41
N HIS A 547 33.32 9.17 -23.13
CA HIS A 547 33.48 10.32 -22.24
C HIS A 547 33.12 11.62 -22.95
N GLY A 548 32.55 12.55 -22.19
CA GLY A 548 32.34 13.93 -22.61
C GLY A 548 33.65 14.72 -22.71
N PRO A 549 33.59 15.97 -23.20
CA PRO A 549 34.78 16.76 -23.53
C PRO A 549 35.59 17.27 -22.33
N THR A 550 35.06 17.20 -21.11
CA THR A 550 35.72 17.74 -19.90
C THR A 550 35.90 16.70 -18.80
N PRO A 551 36.90 16.85 -17.92
CA PRO A 551 37.15 15.93 -16.81
C PRO A 551 35.96 15.80 -15.85
N PHE A 552 35.83 14.63 -15.22
CA PHE A 552 34.80 14.40 -14.22
C PHE A 552 35.03 15.20 -12.94
N VAL A 553 33.95 15.76 -12.40
CA VAL A 553 33.91 16.49 -11.12
C VAL A 553 33.16 15.63 -10.11
N LYS A 554 33.73 15.52 -8.90
CA LYS A 554 33.12 14.74 -7.82
C LYS A 554 31.89 15.44 -7.24
N PRO A 555 30.95 14.67 -6.67
CA PRO A 555 29.86 15.23 -5.87
C PRO A 555 30.36 16.10 -4.72
N THR A 556 29.55 17.10 -4.36
CA THR A 556 29.79 17.88 -3.15
C THR A 556 29.49 17.04 -1.91
N THR A 557 28.39 16.27 -1.96
CA THR A 557 28.13 15.15 -1.05
C THR A 557 27.57 13.97 -1.85
N GLU A 558 27.81 12.75 -1.36
CA GLU A 558 27.21 11.53 -1.89
C GLU A 558 26.83 10.60 -0.74
N HIS A 559 25.74 9.84 -0.93
CA HIS A 559 25.21 8.89 0.04
C HIS A 559 25.12 7.52 -0.60
N SER A 560 25.56 6.50 0.13
CA SER A 560 25.35 5.11 -0.29
C SER A 560 23.86 4.81 -0.28
N HIS A 561 23.45 3.89 -1.14
CA HIS A 561 22.10 3.38 -1.12
C HIS A 561 21.70 2.72 0.22
N SER A 562 22.67 2.32 1.05
CA SER A 562 22.38 1.91 2.43
C SER A 562 21.83 3.03 3.33
N GLU A 563 22.02 4.30 2.95
CA GLU A 563 21.65 5.50 3.71
C GLU A 563 20.52 6.31 3.05
N ALA A 564 20.52 6.44 1.71
CA ALA A 564 19.53 7.19 0.91
C ALA A 564 19.11 6.36 -0.32
N ARG A 565 17.99 6.63 -1.03
CA ARG A 565 17.58 5.83 -2.22
C ARG A 565 16.95 6.63 -3.36
N SER A 566 16.57 7.86 -3.08
CA SER A 566 15.94 8.76 -4.02
C SER A 566 16.11 10.21 -3.55
N LEU A 567 17.33 10.74 -3.72
CA LEU A 567 17.67 12.05 -3.19
C LEU A 567 16.92 13.15 -3.93
N THR A 568 16.24 13.98 -3.16
CA THR A 568 15.39 15.06 -3.65
C THR A 568 16.20 16.32 -3.95
N GLY A 569 17.19 16.64 -3.12
CA GLY A 569 17.78 17.99 -3.05
C GLY A 569 16.98 18.89 -2.11
N GLY A 570 17.21 20.21 -2.18
CA GLY A 570 16.50 21.17 -1.34
C GLY A 570 16.94 22.63 -1.52
N VAL A 571 17.10 23.38 -0.43
CA VAL A 571 17.28 24.85 -0.44
C VAL A 571 18.42 25.30 0.47
N VAL A 572 19.02 26.45 0.18
CA VAL A 572 19.97 27.09 1.11
C VAL A 572 19.20 27.95 2.13
N TYR A 573 19.30 27.59 3.41
CA TYR A 573 18.54 28.25 4.47
C TYR A 573 19.26 29.50 4.99
N HIS A 574 18.54 30.62 5.07
CA HIS A 574 19.04 31.90 5.59
C HIS A 574 18.13 32.57 6.62
N GLY A 575 17.08 31.88 7.07
CA GLY A 575 16.10 32.39 8.04
C GLY A 575 16.69 32.68 9.42
N GLU A 576 15.80 33.05 10.34
CA GLU A 576 16.18 33.51 11.67
C GLU A 576 15.91 32.48 12.76
N LYS A 577 14.90 31.60 12.60
CA LYS A 577 14.53 30.64 13.64
C LYS A 577 15.54 29.52 13.88
N LEU A 578 16.34 29.15 12.86
CA LEU A 578 17.35 28.07 12.95
C LEU A 578 18.77 28.61 12.67
N PRO A 579 19.33 29.46 13.55
CA PRO A 579 20.57 30.19 13.28
C PRO A 579 21.76 29.29 12.96
N GLU A 580 21.82 28.08 13.53
CA GLU A 580 22.89 27.12 13.26
C GLU A 580 22.87 26.57 11.82
N LEU A 581 21.70 26.55 11.18
CA LEU A 581 21.53 26.10 9.79
C LEU A 581 21.76 27.22 8.77
N ARG A 582 21.97 28.47 9.21
CA ARG A 582 22.19 29.59 8.28
C ARG A 582 23.37 29.31 7.35
N GLY A 583 23.13 29.47 6.05
CA GLY A 583 24.07 29.19 4.96
C GLY A 583 24.26 27.71 4.63
N ALA A 584 23.53 26.79 5.26
CA ALA A 584 23.55 25.39 4.87
C ALA A 584 22.56 25.13 3.73
N TYR A 585 23.00 24.32 2.76
CA TYR A 585 22.12 23.63 1.84
C TYR A 585 21.44 22.49 2.59
N ILE A 586 20.14 22.61 2.78
CA ILE A 586 19.29 21.62 3.44
C ILE A 586 18.63 20.78 2.36
N TYR A 587 18.79 19.46 2.43
CA TYR A 587 18.27 18.53 1.44
C TYR A 587 17.83 17.23 2.12
N GLY A 588 17.10 16.40 1.39
CA GLY A 588 16.60 15.14 1.91
C GLY A 588 16.36 14.12 0.83
N ASP A 589 15.86 12.97 1.28
CA ASP A 589 15.65 11.78 0.47
C ASP A 589 14.18 11.35 0.50
N HIS A 590 13.64 11.02 -0.67
CA HIS A 590 12.23 10.71 -0.84
C HIS A 590 11.85 9.35 -0.25
N SER A 591 12.74 8.35 -0.29
CA SER A 591 12.40 6.99 0.13
C SER A 591 12.66 6.73 1.62
N THR A 592 13.66 7.40 2.18
CA THR A 592 14.07 7.23 3.58
C THR A 592 13.55 8.33 4.48
N GLY A 593 13.18 9.50 3.95
CA GLY A 593 12.70 10.65 4.74
C GLY A 593 13.79 11.34 5.56
N LYS A 594 15.05 10.93 5.44
CA LYS A 594 16.18 11.58 6.09
C LYS A 594 16.45 12.97 5.50
N ILE A 595 16.91 13.88 6.35
CA ILE A 595 17.23 15.27 6.01
C ILE A 595 18.64 15.58 6.50
N TRP A 596 19.47 16.13 5.62
CA TRP A 596 20.84 16.55 5.91
C TRP A 596 21.03 18.04 5.68
N GLY A 597 22.10 18.57 6.26
CA GLY A 597 22.58 19.91 5.98
C GLY A 597 24.06 19.89 5.62
N VAL A 598 24.44 20.62 4.56
CA VAL A 598 25.83 20.79 4.13
C VAL A 598 26.20 22.27 4.00
N LYS A 599 27.39 22.67 4.44
CA LYS A 599 27.99 23.98 4.16
C LYS A 599 29.28 23.81 3.39
N HIS A 600 29.52 24.71 2.46
CA HIS A 600 30.70 24.71 1.59
C HIS A 600 31.32 26.11 1.57
N ASP A 601 32.65 26.21 1.65
CA ASP A 601 33.38 27.50 1.65
C ASP A 601 33.84 27.95 0.25
N GLY A 602 33.38 27.25 -0.78
CA GLY A 602 33.79 27.41 -2.17
C GLY A 602 34.96 26.53 -2.59
N LYS A 603 35.67 25.90 -1.64
CA LYS A 603 36.77 24.96 -1.89
C LYS A 603 36.52 23.55 -1.34
N LYS A 604 35.88 23.46 -0.18
CA LYS A 604 35.58 22.20 0.49
C LYS A 604 34.30 22.27 1.32
N VAL A 605 33.76 21.09 1.61
CA VAL A 605 32.73 20.92 2.64
C VAL A 605 33.32 21.27 4.00
N THR A 606 32.62 22.14 4.74
CA THR A 606 33.00 22.59 6.09
C THR A 606 32.08 22.05 7.18
N TYR A 607 30.91 21.57 6.79
CA TYR A 607 29.90 20.98 7.66
C TYR A 607 29.03 20.05 6.82
N HIS A 608 28.77 18.84 7.32
CA HIS A 608 27.85 17.88 6.73
C HIS A 608 27.33 16.99 7.87
N ARG A 609 26.01 17.00 8.12
CA ARG A 609 25.37 16.14 9.13
C ARG A 609 23.93 15.82 8.78
N GLU A 610 23.46 14.67 9.25
CA GLU A 610 22.04 14.37 9.36
C GLU A 610 21.40 15.33 10.40
N LEU A 611 20.24 15.87 10.08
CA LEU A 611 19.50 16.85 10.87
C LEU A 611 18.27 16.22 11.53
N VAL A 612 17.57 15.36 10.80
CA VAL A 612 16.39 14.65 11.27
C VAL A 612 16.17 13.41 10.39
N ASP A 613 15.71 12.34 11.04
CA ASP A 613 15.27 11.10 10.40
C ASP A 613 13.73 11.05 10.51
N THR A 614 13.05 11.06 9.37
CA THR A 614 11.58 11.08 9.29
C THR A 614 11.08 9.94 8.43
N MET A 615 9.77 9.70 8.39
CA MET A 615 9.15 8.77 7.44
C MET A 615 8.55 9.48 6.23
N PHE A 616 8.93 10.74 6.00
CA PHE A 616 8.33 11.57 4.96
C PHE A 616 8.74 11.10 3.56
N HIS A 617 7.79 11.20 2.63
CA HIS A 617 8.06 11.06 1.20
C HIS A 617 8.44 12.44 0.66
N ILE A 618 9.65 12.88 0.99
CA ILE A 618 10.09 14.25 0.72
C ILE A 618 10.13 14.48 -0.79
N THR A 619 9.51 15.56 -1.26
CA THR A 619 9.55 15.93 -2.69
C THR A 619 10.10 17.33 -2.94
N HIS A 620 10.13 18.19 -1.92
CA HIS A 620 10.72 19.51 -2.00
C HIS A 620 11.02 20.08 -0.60
N PHE A 621 11.94 21.04 -0.55
CA PHE A 621 12.08 21.99 0.55
C PHE A 621 11.80 23.37 -0.02
N CYS A 622 11.03 24.19 0.68
CA CYS A 622 10.79 25.57 0.28
C CYS A 622 10.92 26.51 1.47
N LEU A 623 10.84 27.80 1.20
CA LEU A 623 10.79 28.83 2.23
C LEU A 623 9.37 29.40 2.30
N ASP A 624 8.91 29.66 3.51
CA ASP A 624 7.66 30.38 3.75
C ASP A 624 7.82 31.89 3.50
N SER A 625 6.75 32.66 3.71
CA SER A 625 6.77 34.12 3.49
C SER A 625 7.69 34.90 4.42
N HIS A 626 8.18 34.26 5.49
CA HIS A 626 9.12 34.81 6.46
C HIS A 626 10.55 34.30 6.24
N GLY A 627 10.79 33.49 5.20
CA GLY A 627 12.09 32.89 4.91
C GLY A 627 12.41 31.66 5.76
N GLU A 628 11.41 31.06 6.40
CA GLU A 628 11.56 29.89 7.26
C GLU A 628 11.38 28.58 6.49
N LEU A 629 12.11 27.55 6.91
CA LEU A 629 12.20 26.29 6.19
C LEU A 629 10.91 25.47 6.31
N LEU A 630 10.36 25.10 5.15
CA LEU A 630 9.29 24.12 5.00
C LEU A 630 9.81 22.87 4.29
N VAL A 631 9.42 21.70 4.81
CA VAL A 631 9.60 20.39 4.20
C VAL A 631 8.27 19.98 3.57
N VAL A 632 8.28 19.61 2.29
CA VAL A 632 7.10 19.12 1.56
C VAL A 632 7.14 17.60 1.52
N ASP A 633 6.12 16.98 2.09
CA ASP A 633 5.93 15.53 2.15
C ASP A 633 4.73 15.13 1.31
N HIS A 634 4.96 14.19 0.40
CA HIS A 634 3.98 13.74 -0.57
C HIS A 634 2.87 12.87 0.02
N GLN A 635 3.10 12.17 1.14
CA GLN A 635 2.15 11.13 1.61
C GLN A 635 1.82 11.10 3.11
N GLY A 636 2.49 11.85 3.99
CA GLY A 636 2.18 11.81 5.43
C GLY A 636 0.78 12.32 5.79
N GLY A 637 0.23 11.80 6.90
CA GLY A 637 -1.12 12.16 7.37
C GLY A 637 -2.26 11.79 6.40
N ASP A 638 -2.08 10.72 5.62
CA ASP A 638 -2.97 10.13 4.60
C ASP A 638 -2.80 10.64 3.15
N LYS A 639 -2.43 11.91 2.92
CA LYS A 639 -2.29 12.50 1.57
C LYS A 639 -1.20 13.57 1.42
N GLY A 640 -0.24 13.64 2.35
CA GLY A 640 0.85 14.60 2.34
C GLY A 640 0.52 15.95 2.99
N ASN A 641 1.55 16.62 3.51
CA ASN A 641 1.46 17.95 4.13
C ASN A 641 2.82 18.70 4.04
N MET A 642 2.89 19.91 4.60
CA MET A 642 4.12 20.67 4.79
C MET A 642 4.47 20.77 6.28
N TYR A 643 5.76 20.79 6.59
CA TYR A 643 6.27 20.74 7.97
C TYR A 643 7.37 21.78 8.18
N TYR A 644 7.35 22.44 9.33
CA TYR A 644 8.49 23.20 9.83
C TYR A 644 9.52 22.26 10.47
N LEU A 645 10.78 22.64 10.38
CA LEU A 645 11.85 22.10 11.20
C LEU A 645 12.04 22.98 12.44
N GLU A 646 12.18 22.37 13.61
CA GLU A 646 12.45 23.07 14.87
C GLU A 646 13.50 22.34 15.70
N PRO A 647 14.31 23.04 16.52
CA PRO A 647 15.34 22.39 17.33
C PRO A 647 14.69 21.43 18.33
N THR A 648 15.33 20.28 18.51
CA THR A 648 14.89 19.34 19.54
C THR A 648 15.07 19.98 20.93
N PRO A 649 14.05 19.98 21.80
CA PRO A 649 14.15 20.62 23.11
C PRO A 649 15.33 20.12 23.95
N GLU A 650 16.03 21.02 24.64
CA GLU A 650 17.15 20.64 25.52
C GLU A 650 16.74 19.64 26.61
N SER A 651 15.48 19.67 27.06
CA SER A 651 14.95 18.69 28.02
C SER A 651 14.96 17.27 27.45
N GLU A 652 14.65 17.10 26.16
CA GLU A 652 14.66 15.81 25.46
C GLU A 652 16.10 15.27 25.33
N ILE A 653 17.04 16.15 24.97
CA ILE A 653 18.48 15.81 24.89
C ILE A 653 19.05 15.48 26.29
N ALA A 654 18.68 16.24 27.32
CA ALA A 654 19.13 16.01 28.69
C ALA A 654 18.56 14.72 29.28
N ASN A 655 17.30 14.39 28.98
CA ASN A 655 16.67 13.13 29.37
C ASN A 655 17.42 11.93 28.75
N PHE A 656 17.79 12.00 27.47
CA PHE A 656 18.62 10.97 26.84
C PHE A 656 19.98 10.80 27.55
N LYS A 657 20.66 11.90 27.91
CA LYS A 657 21.99 11.84 28.56
C LYS A 657 21.96 11.31 29.99
N THR A 658 20.83 11.41 30.69
CA THR A 658 20.71 11.08 32.11
C THR A 658 19.99 9.76 32.38
N GLN A 659 19.24 9.26 31.39
CA GLN A 659 18.60 7.95 31.42
C GLN A 659 18.88 7.25 30.09
N MET A 660 19.49 6.06 30.12
CA MET A 660 19.22 5.07 29.06
C MET A 660 17.77 4.63 29.21
N ALA A 661 16.84 5.52 28.84
CA ALA A 661 15.41 5.38 29.07
C ALA A 661 14.82 4.29 28.17
N PHE A 662 15.42 4.08 26.99
CA PHE A 662 15.04 3.00 26.12
C PHE A 662 15.66 1.67 26.57
N PRO A 663 14.83 0.61 26.78
CA PRO A 663 15.28 -0.67 27.29
C PRO A 663 16.22 -1.35 26.29
N GLN A 664 17.42 -1.74 26.72
CA GLN A 664 18.39 -2.46 25.87
C GLN A 664 18.18 -3.97 25.94
N LYS A 665 17.51 -4.45 26.99
CA LYS A 665 17.12 -5.85 27.15
C LYS A 665 15.61 -6.00 27.21
N LEU A 666 15.09 -7.13 26.76
CA LEU A 666 13.66 -7.48 26.90
C LEU A 666 13.21 -7.44 28.37
N SER A 667 14.08 -7.81 29.31
CA SER A 667 13.77 -7.76 30.76
C SER A 667 13.65 -6.35 31.31
N GLU A 668 14.18 -5.35 30.62
CA GLU A 668 14.12 -3.94 31.01
C GLU A 668 12.87 -3.25 30.43
N SER A 669 12.25 -3.83 29.40
CA SER A 669 11.13 -3.22 28.67
C SER A 669 9.89 -2.95 29.52
N GLY A 670 9.72 -3.71 30.60
CA GLY A 670 8.49 -3.69 31.39
C GLY A 670 7.27 -4.22 30.66
N LEU A 671 7.43 -4.83 29.47
CA LEU A 671 6.36 -5.52 28.74
C LEU A 671 6.24 -7.00 29.11
N PHE A 672 7.31 -7.60 29.63
CA PHE A 672 7.36 -9.00 30.04
C PHE A 672 7.21 -9.12 31.57
N ALA A 673 6.32 -10.00 32.03
CA ALA A 673 6.31 -10.48 33.40
C ALA A 673 7.45 -11.51 33.63
N SER A 674 7.78 -12.28 32.59
CA SER A 674 8.93 -13.19 32.59
C SER A 674 9.46 -13.34 31.17
N VAL A 675 10.73 -12.96 30.94
CA VAL A 675 11.40 -13.20 29.65
C VAL A 675 11.64 -14.69 29.47
N LYS A 676 12.25 -15.36 30.46
CA LYS A 676 12.54 -16.81 30.40
C LYS A 676 11.31 -17.68 30.09
N GLY A 677 10.15 -17.31 30.63
CA GLY A 677 8.88 -18.01 30.40
C GLY A 677 8.06 -17.47 29.22
N HIS A 678 8.56 -16.48 28.49
CA HIS A 678 7.83 -15.72 27.46
C HIS A 678 6.40 -15.36 27.91
N THR A 679 6.33 -14.69 29.07
CA THR A 679 5.06 -14.30 29.68
C THR A 679 4.97 -12.78 29.67
N MET A 680 3.96 -12.23 28.99
CA MET A 680 3.71 -10.80 28.91
C MET A 680 3.05 -10.28 30.19
N GLN A 681 3.17 -8.97 30.44
CA GLN A 681 2.41 -8.30 31.50
C GLN A 681 0.89 -8.37 31.22
N PRO A 682 0.02 -8.42 32.24
CA PRO A 682 -1.44 -8.53 32.05
C PRO A 682 -2.06 -7.43 31.18
N GLY A 683 -1.49 -6.21 31.18
CA GLY A 683 -1.95 -5.08 30.36
C GLY A 683 -1.47 -5.10 28.89
N VAL A 684 -0.76 -6.15 28.46
CA VAL A 684 -0.25 -6.31 27.10
C VAL A 684 -1.16 -7.26 26.32
N ILE A 685 -1.84 -6.74 25.30
CA ILE A 685 -3.01 -7.35 24.66
C ILE A 685 -2.56 -8.31 23.54
N PRO A 686 -2.84 -9.61 23.59
CA PRO A 686 -2.52 -10.52 22.48
C PRO A 686 -3.41 -10.24 21.27
N TYR A 687 -2.86 -10.42 20.05
CA TYR A 687 -3.67 -10.33 18.82
C TYR A 687 -3.21 -11.31 17.74
N SER A 688 -4.12 -11.65 16.84
CA SER A 688 -3.86 -12.43 15.62
C SER A 688 -4.04 -11.57 14.37
N VAL A 689 -3.57 -12.06 13.22
CA VAL A 689 -3.67 -11.35 11.94
C VAL A 689 -4.46 -12.18 10.93
N ASN A 690 -5.26 -11.52 10.10
CA ASN A 690 -6.07 -12.20 9.06
C ASN A 690 -5.21 -12.93 8.02
N ALA A 691 -4.02 -12.42 7.73
CA ALA A 691 -3.06 -13.01 6.81
C ALA A 691 -1.67 -13.06 7.47
N PRO A 692 -1.21 -14.22 7.95
CA PRO A 692 0.12 -14.34 8.53
C PRO A 692 1.20 -14.26 7.45
N LEU A 693 2.20 -13.39 7.64
CA LEU A 693 3.42 -13.36 6.84
C LEU A 693 4.07 -14.75 6.84
N TRP A 694 4.45 -15.28 5.68
CA TRP A 694 5.22 -16.53 5.58
C TRP A 694 6.64 -16.37 6.16
N SER A 695 7.17 -17.37 6.86
CA SER A 695 8.44 -17.24 7.60
C SER A 695 9.14 -18.60 7.81
N ASP A 696 9.26 -19.43 6.78
CA ASP A 696 10.06 -20.67 6.82
C ASP A 696 9.82 -21.57 8.05
N GLY A 697 8.56 -21.77 8.43
CA GLY A 697 8.19 -22.61 9.59
C GLY A 697 8.32 -21.96 10.97
N ALA A 698 8.73 -20.68 11.07
CA ALA A 698 8.82 -19.98 12.34
C ALA A 698 7.44 -19.76 13.00
N HIS A 699 7.36 -20.13 14.27
CA HIS A 699 6.25 -19.77 15.14
C HIS A 699 6.30 -18.27 15.46
N LYS A 700 5.13 -17.63 15.47
CA LYS A 700 5.00 -16.18 15.71
C LYS A 700 3.90 -15.90 16.71
N ALA A 701 4.22 -15.12 17.72
CA ALA A 701 3.26 -14.62 18.69
C ALA A 701 3.31 -13.08 18.72
N ARG A 702 2.16 -12.45 18.95
CA ARG A 702 1.98 -11.00 18.78
C ARG A 702 1.16 -10.38 19.90
N TRP A 703 1.56 -9.17 20.29
CA TRP A 703 0.87 -8.38 21.31
C TRP A 703 0.90 -6.88 21.01
N MET A 704 0.00 -6.15 21.63
CA MET A 704 -0.08 -4.70 21.59
C MET A 704 -0.06 -4.17 23.03
N ALA A 705 0.87 -3.27 23.32
CA ALA A 705 1.00 -2.57 24.58
C ALA A 705 0.55 -1.12 24.36
N ILE A 706 -0.60 -0.75 24.91
CA ILE A 706 -1.12 0.62 24.86
C ILE A 706 -0.70 1.32 26.16
N PRO A 707 -0.03 2.47 26.10
CA PRO A 707 0.38 3.18 27.31
C PRO A 707 -0.85 3.65 28.08
N HIS A 708 -0.78 3.56 29.41
CA HIS A 708 -1.80 4.11 30.28
C HIS A 708 -1.25 5.29 31.06
N ASP A 709 -1.76 6.49 30.76
CA ASP A 709 -1.49 7.72 31.51
C ASP A 709 -2.82 8.40 31.84
N PRO A 710 -3.23 8.46 33.12
CA PRO A 710 -4.51 9.02 33.54
C PRO A 710 -4.63 10.53 33.30
N ASP A 711 -3.52 11.26 33.15
CA ASP A 711 -3.51 12.70 32.92
C ASP A 711 -3.42 13.07 31.42
N ARG A 712 -3.21 12.06 30.56
CA ARG A 712 -2.98 12.23 29.13
C ARG A 712 -4.28 12.36 28.36
N LYS A 713 -4.41 13.42 27.57
CA LYS A 713 -5.55 13.69 26.68
C LYS A 713 -5.31 13.13 25.29
N ASP A 714 -5.05 11.82 25.20
CA ASP A 714 -4.88 11.20 23.89
C ASP A 714 -6.17 11.23 23.07
N PRO A 715 -6.08 11.36 21.73
CA PRO A 715 -7.22 11.13 20.87
C PRO A 715 -7.72 9.69 21.03
N PRO A 716 -9.03 9.45 20.81
CA PRO A 716 -9.57 8.10 20.85
C PRO A 716 -8.86 7.20 19.83
N ILE A 717 -8.67 5.93 20.20
CA ILE A 717 -8.22 4.91 19.25
C ILE A 717 -9.30 4.78 18.17
N ASP A 718 -8.93 5.03 16.93
CA ASP A 718 -9.85 5.03 15.79
C ASP A 718 -9.13 4.50 14.52
N ILE A 719 -9.83 4.44 13.40
CA ILE A 719 -9.32 3.94 12.12
C ILE A 719 -9.08 5.13 11.18
N THR A 720 -7.90 5.22 10.58
CA THR A 720 -7.57 6.24 9.57
C THR A 720 -8.32 5.98 8.26
N VAL A 721 -8.42 6.99 7.39
CA VAL A 721 -9.12 6.84 6.09
C VAL A 721 -8.45 5.79 5.19
N ASN A 722 -7.17 5.49 5.44
CA ASN A 722 -6.40 4.43 4.78
C ASN A 722 -6.47 3.07 5.51
N ARG A 723 -7.41 2.90 6.44
CA ARG A 723 -7.66 1.68 7.23
C ARG A 723 -6.54 1.30 8.22
N GLY A 724 -5.66 2.23 8.56
CA GLY A 724 -4.68 2.07 9.65
C GLY A 724 -5.31 2.36 11.02
N TRP A 725 -4.66 1.95 12.11
CA TRP A 725 -5.10 2.32 13.46
C TRP A 725 -4.44 3.64 13.88
N ASN A 726 -5.25 4.60 14.33
CA ASN A 726 -4.78 5.74 15.11
C ASN A 726 -4.69 5.31 16.58
N VAL A 727 -3.49 5.30 17.13
CA VAL A 727 -3.21 4.89 18.52
C VAL A 727 -2.32 5.93 19.19
N PRO A 728 -2.36 6.06 20.53
CA PRO A 728 -1.47 6.97 21.24
C PRO A 728 0.01 6.71 20.95
N ASP A 729 0.81 7.78 20.93
CA ASP A 729 2.27 7.67 21.01
C ASP A 729 2.67 6.84 22.24
N ASN A 730 3.80 6.13 22.13
CA ASN A 730 4.31 5.10 23.03
C ASN A 730 3.54 3.77 23.02
N THR A 731 2.59 3.59 22.08
CA THR A 731 2.03 2.25 21.78
C THR A 731 3.12 1.35 21.20
N VAL A 732 3.22 0.10 21.65
CA VAL A 732 4.19 -0.88 21.16
C VAL A 732 3.49 -2.10 20.58
N LEU A 733 3.73 -2.42 19.30
CA LEU A 733 3.43 -3.72 18.75
C LEU A 733 4.62 -4.64 18.99
N VAL A 734 4.37 -5.77 19.62
CA VAL A 734 5.37 -6.80 19.92
C VAL A 734 5.14 -7.97 18.99
N LYS A 735 6.19 -8.44 18.30
CA LYS A 735 6.19 -9.69 17.53
C LYS A 735 7.39 -10.53 17.92
N SER A 736 7.14 -11.70 18.50
CA SER A 736 8.20 -12.66 18.84
C SER A 736 8.21 -13.83 17.86
N PHE A 737 9.42 -14.26 17.50
CA PHE A 737 9.68 -15.37 16.59
C PHE A 737 10.36 -16.50 17.35
N ALA A 738 9.90 -17.71 17.08
CA ALA A 738 10.52 -18.93 17.58
C ALA A 738 10.70 -19.94 16.45
N LEU A 739 11.74 -20.76 16.58
CA LEU A 739 11.99 -21.91 15.72
C LEU A 739 11.93 -23.18 16.56
N ASP A 740 11.38 -24.23 15.98
CA ASP A 740 11.47 -25.58 16.53
C ASP A 740 12.86 -26.10 16.16
N SER A 741 13.68 -26.50 17.14
CA SER A 741 15.03 -27.02 16.83
C SER A 741 14.99 -28.36 16.11
N GLU A 742 13.85 -29.06 16.16
CA GLU A 742 13.50 -30.17 15.30
C GLU A 742 12.21 -29.85 14.55
N ALA A 743 12.24 -29.96 13.21
CA ALA A 743 11.11 -29.57 12.37
C ALA A 743 9.82 -30.30 12.75
N GLY A 744 8.75 -29.53 13.03
CA GLY A 744 7.43 -30.05 13.40
C GLY A 744 7.27 -30.44 14.87
N LYS A 745 8.31 -30.32 15.71
CA LYS A 745 8.25 -30.67 17.14
C LYS A 745 8.19 -29.43 18.03
N ALA A 746 6.96 -29.05 18.40
CA ALA A 746 6.69 -27.83 19.16
C ALA A 746 7.30 -27.79 20.57
N ASP A 747 7.62 -28.94 21.17
CA ASP A 747 8.30 -29.06 22.47
C ASP A 747 9.79 -28.67 22.40
N THR A 748 10.37 -28.67 21.21
CA THR A 748 11.75 -28.23 20.95
C THR A 748 11.87 -26.73 20.64
N ARG A 749 10.76 -26.00 20.72
CA ARG A 749 10.66 -24.58 20.34
C ARG A 749 11.54 -23.66 21.18
N ARG A 750 12.27 -22.76 20.52
CA ARG A 750 13.07 -21.70 21.14
C ARG A 750 12.78 -20.36 20.50
N TRP A 751 12.60 -19.34 21.34
CA TRP A 751 12.52 -17.94 20.90
C TRP A 751 13.90 -17.48 20.41
N ILE A 752 13.91 -16.74 19.30
CA ILE A 752 15.15 -16.29 18.63
C ILE A 752 15.18 -14.77 18.44
N GLU A 753 14.02 -14.13 18.28
CA GLU A 753 13.93 -12.69 18.03
C GLU A 753 12.62 -12.15 18.60
N THR A 754 12.67 -10.96 19.20
CA THR A 754 11.48 -10.14 19.45
C THR A 754 11.66 -8.79 18.78
N ARG A 755 10.66 -8.38 18.00
CA ARG A 755 10.58 -7.05 17.38
C ARG A 755 9.57 -6.20 18.09
N PHE A 756 9.94 -4.95 18.36
CA PHE A 756 9.04 -3.89 18.77
C PHE A 756 8.82 -2.95 17.60
N LEU A 757 7.57 -2.57 17.38
CA LEU A 757 7.20 -1.42 16.56
C LEU A 757 6.60 -0.39 17.52
N VAL A 758 7.27 0.73 17.74
CA VAL A 758 6.89 1.74 18.74
C VAL A 758 6.32 2.96 18.03
N LYS A 759 5.15 3.42 18.48
CA LYS A 759 4.53 4.65 17.98
C LYS A 759 5.24 5.85 18.60
N GLN A 760 5.82 6.73 17.80
CA GLN A 760 6.54 7.92 18.27
C GLN A 760 6.26 9.09 17.34
N GLN A 761 5.80 10.22 17.89
CA GLN A 761 5.50 11.44 17.15
C GLN A 761 4.58 11.21 15.94
N GLY A 762 3.60 10.31 16.06
CA GLY A 762 2.71 9.98 14.95
C GLY A 762 3.30 9.03 13.90
N GLU A 763 4.50 8.48 14.11
CA GLU A 763 5.18 7.52 13.23
C GLU A 763 5.46 6.18 13.93
N TRP A 764 5.80 5.13 13.18
CA TRP A 764 6.13 3.81 13.71
C TRP A 764 7.62 3.50 13.53
N VAL A 765 8.33 3.24 14.63
CA VAL A 765 9.78 2.95 14.62
C VAL A 765 10.05 1.52 15.06
N GLY A 766 10.88 0.79 14.33
CA GLY A 766 11.18 -0.63 14.56
C GLY A 766 12.45 -0.87 15.37
N TYR A 767 12.40 -1.81 16.32
CA TYR A 767 13.55 -2.27 17.10
C TYR A 767 13.55 -3.80 17.18
N SER A 768 14.72 -4.43 17.08
CA SER A 768 14.89 -5.88 17.20
C SER A 768 15.72 -6.23 18.44
N TYR A 769 15.30 -7.28 19.14
CA TYR A 769 16.00 -7.89 20.26
C TYR A 769 16.32 -9.33 19.91
N GLU A 770 17.57 -9.72 20.13
CA GLU A 770 18.02 -11.11 20.11
C GLU A 770 17.71 -11.77 21.47
N TRP A 771 17.33 -13.06 21.43
CA TRP A 771 16.97 -13.85 22.62
C TRP A 771 18.13 -14.58 23.29
#